data_AF-A0A3R8PZ28-F1
#
_entry.id   AF-A0A3R8PZ28-F1
#
_cell.length_a   1.000
_cell.length_b   1.000
_cell.length_c   1.000
_cell.angle_alpha   90.00
_cell.angle_beta   90.00
_cell.angle_gamma   90.00
#
_symmetry.space_group_name_H-M   'P 1'
#
loop_
_entity.id
_entity.type
_entity.pdbx_description
1 polymer ?
#
loop_
_entity_poly.entity_id
_entity_poly.type
_entity_poly.pdbx_seq_one_letter_code
_entity_poly.pdbx_strand_id
1 'polypeptide(L)'
;MKTKAFGQNNYVAKYKLYDAIGRIKQESEPYFDTATEELPSGVKWNTVFYDDSYFPTKVTATSFNSKQMETSVSGRTTTVKELNGNLRTTTKTTDVLGNVITSTDKGGTISFSYNATGQQISAQYGTNIVTTAYDDWGRKTEFTDPSNGIYKYEYDGFGRIVIETSPKGTKEYEYNNFGQLYKQKELSTDGTSTSKSITYAYNSQGLITSKVGTANGKAYSSSIDYDTYGRVISSSENSNGKYFTKKGVTYDDKMRVTSYEKSLYSSGIYTKVTIENVYDSWSGELYQVKDKTQNKVLWELQSAEADGRVLTAKLGGTSIANQYDSNNFLYTTQHKNANNNATVLQMMYSFNAIKNELNSRTRGGDFNISESFQYDDNNRLVNWTDPSTGTFTQNAVRNSYDDKGRILNNDQVGEIKFNNTNKIYQATGMVLNTAGQQNFNQNLLQKITYNENNDPIFIDGLKGDVRFEYGLSEMRQEVHYGGNSSLPLGEGWGGDFTKYYSEDGGYEIVRNNQTGQEKHILYIGGAPYESNIVYLKDYTESSGSYKFLHKDYLGSILAISDETGNAVEQRHYDAWGNFTHLKIGSQTMIVGVQQVTDYLANNNLLLDRGYTSHEHFSEVGLIHMNGRLYDPILRRFLNADENIQDPYNTQNYNKYGYVMNNPLMYNDPNGEFIWFLPAIWAATHVFWATVITGAVIGAAIGAGMYAIQAQISGNWSWGGFGKSILMGSVTGAVSAGLGQVFSASGFWGSVGNAALAGAGSDGVASIINGTNFLEGLTKGAVIGGAVAGITYTMNFYSKTGGKQAGAKFGNGKAEIDLSKGFGAHDVDPEVLNTKIQAKYVGQYRGVNVYESSVGFGSGSHSGGLTLPPNQMVVGKGAYSLRDIFGKSGTYDLFTHEYGHVLQAKKVGEAAFYDIIATSSLYSATTNTYDGHNQFWTETWANQLSYDYFSNRNLSFNLLANIAKPLSQKYIDIFTNYLSIRGFSIPTSWNTIP
;
A
#
# COMPACT_ATOMS: atom_id res chain seq x y z
N MET A 1 -17.26 19.24 -8.23
CA MET A 1 -17.85 18.28 -7.26
C MET A 1 -17.99 18.99 -5.93
N LYS A 2 -19.05 18.74 -5.16
CA LYS A 2 -19.29 19.37 -3.84
C LYS A 2 -19.42 18.28 -2.78
N THR A 3 -18.86 18.52 -1.61
CA THR A 3 -18.98 17.62 -0.46
C THR A 3 -19.15 18.39 0.83
N LYS A 4 -19.80 17.79 1.83
CA LYS A 4 -19.99 18.42 3.15
C LYS A 4 -18.65 18.53 3.88
N ALA A 5 -18.38 19.70 4.45
CA ALA A 5 -17.19 19.99 5.23
C ALA A 5 -17.54 20.12 6.72
N PHE A 6 -16.55 20.07 7.60
CA PHE A 6 -16.74 20.35 9.02
C PHE A 6 -17.48 21.68 9.27
N GLY A 7 -18.46 21.65 10.17
CA GLY A 7 -19.33 22.78 10.48
C GLY A 7 -20.64 22.77 9.70
N GLN A 8 -21.73 23.15 10.37
CA GLN A 8 -23.07 23.07 9.81
C GLN A 8 -23.20 23.90 8.52
N ASN A 9 -23.79 23.31 7.47
CA ASN A 9 -23.99 23.93 6.15
C ASN A 9 -22.71 24.33 5.41
N ASN A 10 -21.53 23.86 5.85
CA ASN A 10 -20.29 24.07 5.10
C ASN A 10 -20.13 23.03 4.00
N TYR A 11 -19.68 23.49 2.83
CA TYR A 11 -19.37 22.64 1.69
C TYR A 11 -17.97 22.96 1.16
N VAL A 12 -17.29 21.93 0.68
CA VAL A 12 -16.03 22.03 -0.03
C VAL A 12 -16.24 21.61 -1.47
N ALA A 13 -15.61 22.33 -2.38
CA ALA A 13 -15.70 22.07 -3.79
C ALA A 13 -14.32 21.97 -4.45
N LYS A 14 -14.30 21.27 -5.59
CA LYS A 14 -13.17 21.21 -6.53
C LYS A 14 -13.66 21.45 -7.96
N TYR A 15 -12.87 22.22 -8.70
CA TYR A 15 -13.09 22.48 -10.13
C TYR A 15 -12.06 21.80 -11.01
N LYS A 16 -12.51 21.46 -12.22
CA LYS A 16 -11.68 20.86 -13.27
C LYS A 16 -12.03 21.52 -14.59
N LEU A 17 -11.01 21.93 -15.32
CA LEU A 17 -11.13 22.42 -16.68
C LEU A 17 -10.53 21.41 -17.65
N TYR A 18 -11.26 21.12 -18.72
CA TYR A 18 -10.83 20.21 -19.76
C TYR A 18 -10.59 20.98 -21.06
N ASP A 19 -9.68 20.50 -21.91
CA ASP A 19 -9.54 20.96 -23.28
C ASP A 19 -10.60 20.33 -24.20
N ALA A 20 -10.57 20.70 -25.49
CA ALA A 20 -11.58 20.28 -26.47
C ALA A 20 -11.64 18.75 -26.71
N ILE A 21 -10.61 18.00 -26.32
CA ILE A 21 -10.52 16.55 -26.50
C ILE A 21 -10.58 15.81 -25.15
N GLY A 22 -11.01 16.50 -24.09
CA GLY A 22 -11.30 15.91 -22.79
C GLY A 22 -10.08 15.77 -21.87
N ARG A 23 -8.93 16.37 -22.20
CA ARG A 23 -7.75 16.36 -21.33
C ARG A 23 -7.82 17.45 -20.28
N ILE A 24 -7.34 17.17 -19.06
CA ILE A 24 -7.39 18.16 -17.99
C ILE A 24 -6.36 19.24 -18.25
N LYS A 25 -6.82 20.49 -18.36
CA LYS A 25 -5.98 21.67 -18.47
C LYS A 25 -5.68 22.27 -17.09
N GLN A 26 -6.65 22.25 -16.19
CA GLN A 26 -6.51 22.82 -14.84
C GLN A 26 -7.35 22.05 -13.81
N GLU A 27 -6.87 21.98 -12.58
CA GLU A 27 -7.62 21.51 -11.42
C GLU A 27 -7.37 22.44 -10.24
N SER A 28 -8.42 22.77 -9.48
CA SER A 28 -8.27 23.55 -8.27
C SER A 28 -7.92 22.69 -7.05
N GLU A 29 -7.19 23.28 -6.11
CA GLU A 29 -7.20 22.81 -4.72
C GLU A 29 -8.63 22.86 -4.15
N PRO A 30 -8.94 22.05 -3.12
CA PRO A 30 -10.23 22.16 -2.42
C PRO A 30 -10.39 23.56 -1.82
N TYR A 31 -11.57 24.14 -1.94
CA TYR A 31 -11.92 25.42 -1.35
C TYR A 31 -13.35 25.37 -0.80
N PHE A 32 -13.67 26.25 0.15
CA PHE A 32 -15.02 26.36 0.69
C PHE A 32 -15.96 26.99 -0.34
N ASP A 33 -17.07 26.32 -0.61
CA ASP A 33 -18.08 26.76 -1.57
C ASP A 33 -18.88 27.97 -1.02
N THR A 34 -18.95 29.05 -1.80
CA THR A 34 -19.58 30.32 -1.40
C THR A 34 -21.06 30.42 -1.80
N ALA A 35 -21.66 29.33 -2.30
CA ALA A 35 -23.03 29.29 -2.83
C ALA A 35 -23.31 30.24 -4.01
N THR A 36 -22.25 30.83 -4.59
CA THR A 36 -22.29 31.63 -5.83
C THR A 36 -21.83 30.78 -7.01
N GLU A 37 -22.30 31.08 -8.22
CA GLU A 37 -21.78 30.44 -9.45
C GLU A 37 -20.37 30.95 -9.81
N GLU A 38 -19.96 32.09 -9.25
CA GLU A 38 -18.63 32.63 -9.42
C GLU A 38 -17.60 31.91 -8.55
N LEU A 39 -16.46 31.56 -9.15
CA LEU A 39 -15.28 31.05 -8.48
C LEU A 39 -14.76 32.06 -7.44
N PRO A 40 -14.53 31.65 -6.18
CA PRO A 40 -13.95 32.54 -5.18
C PRO A 40 -12.58 33.11 -5.63
N SER A 41 -12.31 34.36 -5.28
CA SER A 41 -10.97 34.94 -5.45
C SER A 41 -9.97 34.17 -4.59
N GLY A 42 -8.85 33.73 -5.17
CA GLY A 42 -7.78 33.02 -4.42
C GLY A 42 -7.82 31.49 -4.52
N VAL A 43 -8.69 30.91 -5.36
CA VAL A 43 -8.61 29.48 -5.70
C VAL A 43 -7.23 29.16 -6.28
N LYS A 44 -6.55 28.21 -5.66
CA LYS A 44 -5.22 27.73 -6.05
C LYS A 44 -5.37 26.69 -7.16
N TRP A 45 -4.60 26.84 -8.24
CA TRP A 45 -4.75 26.01 -9.45
C TRP A 45 -3.47 25.24 -9.77
N ASN A 46 -3.64 23.96 -10.02
CA ASN A 46 -2.69 23.14 -10.75
C ASN A 46 -3.04 23.20 -12.23
N THR A 47 -2.04 23.28 -13.09
CA THR A 47 -2.21 23.44 -14.55
C THR A 47 -1.38 22.42 -15.31
N VAL A 48 -1.87 22.05 -16.48
CA VAL A 48 -1.20 21.13 -17.39
C VAL A 48 -1.18 21.74 -18.78
N PHE A 49 0.01 21.82 -19.37
CA PHE A 49 0.25 22.22 -20.73
C PHE A 49 0.59 21.00 -21.58
N TYR A 50 -0.05 20.89 -22.74
CA TYR A 50 0.15 19.83 -23.71
C TYR A 50 0.79 20.42 -24.97
N ASP A 51 1.99 19.96 -25.29
CA ASP A 51 2.68 20.34 -26.52
C ASP A 51 2.51 19.25 -27.58
N ASP A 52 1.46 19.42 -28.37
CA ASP A 52 1.07 18.49 -29.44
C ASP A 52 1.97 18.62 -30.70
N SER A 53 2.99 19.49 -30.68
CA SER A 53 4.03 19.52 -31.73
C SER A 53 5.03 18.36 -31.61
N TYR A 54 5.04 17.68 -30.46
CA TYR A 54 5.81 16.46 -30.22
C TYR A 54 4.91 15.23 -30.32
N PHE A 55 5.45 14.11 -30.81
CA PHE A 55 4.77 12.82 -30.72
C PHE A 55 5.66 11.75 -30.06
N PRO A 56 5.20 11.09 -28.99
CA PRO A 56 4.01 11.41 -28.19
C PRO A 56 4.05 12.83 -27.60
N THR A 57 2.87 13.39 -27.30
CA THR A 57 2.71 14.74 -26.73
C THR A 57 3.60 14.91 -25.50
N LYS A 58 4.36 16.00 -25.48
CA LYS A 58 5.12 16.41 -24.31
C LYS A 58 4.19 17.14 -23.34
N VAL A 59 4.30 16.84 -22.05
CA VAL A 59 3.40 17.35 -21.01
C VAL A 59 4.18 18.14 -19.98
N THR A 60 3.73 19.36 -19.67
CA THR A 60 4.29 20.18 -18.59
C THR A 60 3.21 20.43 -17.54
N ALA A 61 3.40 19.89 -16.35
CA ALA A 61 2.54 20.15 -15.19
C ALA A 61 3.15 21.26 -14.34
N THR A 62 2.35 22.26 -13.99
CA THR A 62 2.71 23.31 -13.02
C THR A 62 1.73 23.26 -11.87
N SER A 63 2.23 22.95 -10.67
CA SER A 63 1.43 22.97 -9.45
C SER A 63 1.17 24.41 -8.98
N PHE A 64 0.19 24.58 -8.09
CA PHE A 64 -0.15 25.90 -7.55
C PHE A 64 0.99 26.56 -6.77
N ASN A 65 1.90 25.75 -6.22
CA ASN A 65 3.10 26.21 -5.53
C ASN A 65 4.26 26.56 -6.50
N SER A 66 3.96 26.61 -7.80
CA SER A 66 4.86 26.94 -8.90
C SER A 66 5.93 25.89 -9.25
N LYS A 67 5.96 24.71 -8.63
CA LYS A 67 6.85 23.66 -9.13
C LYS A 67 6.36 23.10 -10.46
N GLN A 68 7.32 22.88 -11.35
CA GLN A 68 7.13 22.47 -12.73
C GLN A 68 7.80 21.13 -13.02
N MET A 69 7.03 20.22 -13.64
CA MET A 69 7.52 18.94 -14.13
C MET A 69 7.20 18.82 -15.62
N GLU A 70 8.20 18.45 -16.40
CA GLU A 70 8.03 18.07 -17.80
C GLU A 70 8.10 16.55 -17.90
N THR A 71 7.32 15.99 -18.81
CA THR A 71 7.53 14.63 -19.25
C THR A 71 7.45 14.52 -20.75
N SER A 72 8.40 13.75 -21.27
CA SER A 72 8.59 13.53 -22.68
C SER A 72 8.87 12.05 -22.94
N VAL A 73 8.65 11.66 -24.19
CA VAL A 73 8.90 10.30 -24.65
C VAL A 73 9.69 10.34 -25.93
N SER A 74 10.66 9.45 -26.02
CA SER A 74 11.30 9.10 -27.27
C SER A 74 11.35 7.58 -27.40
N GLY A 75 10.65 7.03 -28.40
CA GLY A 75 10.52 5.59 -28.58
C GLY A 75 9.95 4.88 -27.35
N ARG A 76 10.74 3.98 -26.75
CA ARG A 76 10.39 3.21 -25.54
C ARG A 76 10.93 3.82 -24.26
N THR A 77 11.41 5.06 -24.33
CA THR A 77 12.05 5.76 -23.23
C THR A 77 11.17 6.92 -22.77
N THR A 78 10.84 6.95 -21.48
CA THR A 78 10.14 8.07 -20.85
C THR A 78 11.11 8.86 -19.99
N THR A 79 11.10 10.18 -20.13
CA THR A 79 11.95 11.09 -19.37
C THR A 79 11.09 12.10 -18.62
N VAL A 80 11.25 12.13 -17.30
CA VAL A 80 10.66 13.11 -16.39
C VAL A 80 11.74 14.10 -15.98
N LYS A 81 11.45 15.40 -16.10
CA LYS A 81 12.34 16.47 -15.68
C LYS A 81 11.63 17.40 -14.73
N GLU A 82 12.30 17.73 -13.64
CA GLU A 82 11.98 18.89 -12.82
C GLU A 82 12.54 20.13 -13.54
N LEU A 83 11.68 21.07 -13.94
CA LEU A 83 12.09 22.25 -14.71
C LEU A 83 12.58 23.41 -13.83
N ASN A 84 12.29 23.36 -12.53
CA ASN A 84 12.72 24.34 -11.54
C ASN A 84 12.99 23.67 -10.18
N GLY A 85 13.71 24.34 -9.27
CA GLY A 85 14.11 23.72 -8.01
C GLY A 85 15.45 23.00 -8.13
N ASN A 86 15.46 21.68 -8.04
CA ASN A 86 16.71 20.89 -8.05
C ASN A 86 17.06 20.30 -9.43
N LEU A 87 16.24 20.56 -10.45
CA LEU A 87 16.49 20.20 -11.85
C LEU A 87 16.76 18.70 -12.07
N ARG A 88 16.14 17.85 -11.25
CA ARG A 88 16.29 16.40 -11.34
C ARG A 88 15.73 15.86 -12.64
N THR A 89 16.38 14.83 -13.16
CA THR A 89 15.92 14.09 -14.33
C THR A 89 15.89 12.61 -14.01
N THR A 90 14.79 11.95 -14.36
CA THR A 90 14.68 10.50 -14.33
C THR A 90 14.26 9.99 -15.70
N THR A 91 14.91 8.94 -16.17
CA THR A 91 14.64 8.31 -17.46
C THR A 91 14.42 6.82 -17.28
N LYS A 92 13.43 6.27 -17.96
CA LYS A 92 13.15 4.83 -17.95
C LYS A 92 13.00 4.29 -19.35
N THR A 93 13.57 3.14 -19.62
CA THR A 93 13.45 2.45 -20.90
C THR A 93 12.77 1.11 -20.73
N THR A 94 11.89 0.79 -21.68
CA THR A 94 11.06 -0.41 -21.67
C THR A 94 11.51 -1.41 -22.74
N ASP A 95 11.46 -2.72 -22.46
CA ASP A 95 11.49 -3.74 -23.52
C ASP A 95 10.18 -3.74 -24.32
N VAL A 96 10.07 -4.47 -25.44
CA VAL A 96 8.87 -4.52 -26.30
C VAL A 96 7.59 -4.94 -25.58
N LEU A 97 7.72 -5.73 -24.51
CA LEU A 97 6.60 -6.20 -23.72
C LEU A 97 6.12 -5.13 -22.75
N GLY A 98 6.92 -4.11 -22.42
CA GLY A 98 6.57 -3.06 -21.47
C GLY A 98 7.23 -3.21 -20.10
N ASN A 99 8.19 -4.12 -19.95
CA ASN A 99 8.96 -4.27 -18.72
C ASN A 99 10.10 -3.23 -18.67
N VAL A 100 10.45 -2.68 -17.50
CA VAL A 100 11.50 -1.65 -17.41
C VAL A 100 12.84 -2.33 -17.49
N ILE A 101 13.58 -2.13 -18.56
CA ILE A 101 14.94 -2.70 -18.65
C ILE A 101 16.00 -1.76 -18.09
N THR A 102 15.73 -0.45 -18.05
CA THR A 102 16.61 0.51 -17.37
C THR A 102 15.84 1.62 -16.69
N SER A 103 16.35 2.07 -15.54
CA SER A 103 15.95 3.31 -14.87
C SER A 103 17.19 4.10 -14.51
N THR A 104 17.23 5.36 -14.92
CA THR A 104 18.37 6.25 -14.70
C THR A 104 17.89 7.48 -13.97
N ASP A 105 18.49 7.77 -12.82
CA ASP A 105 18.34 9.01 -12.09
C ASP A 105 19.73 9.62 -11.82
N LYS A 106 19.80 10.61 -10.93
CA LYS A 106 21.05 11.27 -10.60
C LYS A 106 22.11 10.35 -10.00
N GLY A 107 21.70 9.32 -9.25
CA GLY A 107 22.61 8.33 -8.66
C GLY A 107 23.13 7.31 -9.68
N GLY A 108 22.64 7.31 -10.92
CA GLY A 108 23.11 6.44 -11.99
C GLY A 108 22.00 5.58 -12.59
N THR A 109 22.38 4.44 -13.18
CA THR A 109 21.46 3.55 -13.90
C THR A 109 21.30 2.21 -13.19
N ILE A 110 20.05 1.80 -13.05
CA ILE A 110 19.62 0.48 -12.63
C ILE A 110 19.18 -0.28 -13.88
N SER A 111 19.68 -1.50 -14.05
CA SER A 111 19.32 -2.38 -15.16
C SER A 111 18.50 -3.55 -14.64
N PHE A 112 17.46 -3.93 -15.36
CA PHE A 112 16.64 -5.09 -15.03
C PHE A 112 16.63 -6.09 -16.17
N SER A 113 16.43 -7.35 -15.83
CA SER A 113 16.19 -8.41 -16.81
C SER A 113 15.00 -9.25 -16.42
N TYR A 114 14.35 -9.81 -17.44
CA TYR A 114 13.12 -10.56 -17.32
C TYR A 114 13.24 -11.89 -18.06
N ASN A 115 12.54 -12.91 -17.59
CA ASN A 115 12.37 -14.14 -18.34
C ASN A 115 11.33 -13.95 -19.48
N ALA A 116 11.13 -14.98 -20.30
CA ALA A 116 10.19 -14.94 -21.43
C ALA A 116 8.72 -14.73 -21.04
N THR A 117 8.35 -14.95 -19.77
CA THR A 117 7.00 -14.73 -19.25
C THR A 117 6.81 -13.33 -18.65
N GLY A 118 7.85 -12.48 -18.67
CA GLY A 118 7.81 -11.10 -18.17
C GLY A 118 8.08 -10.96 -16.68
N GLN A 119 8.59 -11.99 -16.01
CA GLN A 119 8.93 -11.94 -14.59
C GLN A 119 10.36 -11.46 -14.40
N GLN A 120 10.58 -10.54 -13.46
CA GLN A 120 11.90 -9.97 -13.20
C GLN A 120 12.81 -11.03 -12.58
N ILE A 121 13.94 -11.31 -13.23
CA ILE A 121 14.95 -12.28 -12.76
C ILE A 121 16.20 -11.60 -12.18
N SER A 122 16.45 -10.33 -12.52
CA SER A 122 17.54 -9.55 -11.94
C SER A 122 17.24 -8.05 -11.93
N ALA A 123 17.68 -7.38 -10.87
CA ALA A 123 17.79 -5.94 -10.76
C ALA A 123 19.22 -5.57 -10.31
N GLN A 124 19.92 -4.82 -11.15
CA GLN A 124 21.34 -4.50 -10.98
C GLN A 124 21.55 -2.99 -10.88
N TYR A 125 22.17 -2.54 -9.80
CA TYR A 125 22.66 -1.17 -9.62
C TYR A 125 24.15 -1.19 -9.30
N GLY A 126 24.99 -0.76 -10.25
CA GLY A 126 26.43 -0.92 -10.15
C GLY A 126 26.82 -2.40 -9.99
N THR A 127 27.51 -2.73 -8.90
CA THR A 127 27.88 -4.11 -8.55
C THR A 127 26.87 -4.80 -7.62
N ASN A 128 25.82 -4.10 -7.17
CA ASN A 128 24.75 -4.70 -6.36
C ASN A 128 23.72 -5.35 -7.28
N ILE A 129 23.59 -6.67 -7.20
CA ILE A 129 22.70 -7.46 -8.06
C ILE A 129 21.76 -8.26 -7.17
N VAL A 130 20.46 -7.98 -7.29
CA VAL A 130 19.39 -8.75 -6.66
C VAL A 130 18.80 -9.67 -7.70
N THR A 131 18.69 -10.97 -7.42
CA THR A 131 18.14 -11.96 -8.36
C THR A 131 16.93 -12.69 -7.80
N THR A 132 16.08 -13.16 -8.70
CA THR A 132 14.89 -13.95 -8.37
C THR A 132 14.73 -15.10 -9.33
N ALA A 133 14.56 -16.30 -8.80
CA ALA A 133 14.26 -17.50 -9.57
C ALA A 133 12.78 -17.87 -9.42
N TYR A 134 12.23 -18.52 -10.46
CA TYR A 134 10.85 -18.96 -10.49
C TYR A 134 10.77 -20.42 -10.93
N ASP A 135 9.74 -21.13 -10.50
CA ASP A 135 9.38 -22.43 -11.07
C ASP A 135 8.60 -22.28 -12.39
N ASP A 136 8.28 -23.41 -13.02
CA ASP A 136 7.54 -23.46 -14.29
C ASP A 136 6.10 -22.90 -14.20
N TRP A 137 5.56 -22.75 -12.98
CA TRP A 137 4.26 -22.11 -12.72
C TRP A 137 4.39 -20.62 -12.43
N GLY A 138 5.61 -20.07 -12.44
CA GLY A 138 5.90 -18.67 -12.20
C GLY A 138 5.89 -18.28 -10.73
N ARG A 139 5.98 -19.23 -9.80
CA ARG A 139 6.09 -18.95 -8.35
C ARG A 139 7.56 -18.76 -7.98
N LYS A 140 7.85 -17.82 -7.09
CA LYS A 140 9.22 -17.48 -6.66
C LYS A 140 9.85 -18.66 -5.91
N THR A 141 10.95 -19.24 -6.38
CA THR A 141 11.64 -20.34 -5.69
C THR A 141 12.87 -19.89 -4.92
N GLU A 142 13.53 -18.84 -5.38
CA GLU A 142 14.74 -18.28 -4.75
C GLU A 142 14.78 -16.76 -4.90
N PHE A 143 15.27 -16.07 -3.88
CA PHE A 143 15.57 -14.64 -3.91
C PHE A 143 16.94 -14.40 -3.29
N THR A 144 17.85 -13.79 -4.04
CA THR A 144 19.20 -13.49 -3.56
C THR A 144 19.41 -11.98 -3.48
N ASP A 145 19.75 -11.51 -2.30
CA ASP A 145 20.10 -10.12 -2.01
C ASP A 145 21.52 -10.06 -1.41
N PRO A 146 22.45 -9.25 -1.95
CA PRO A 146 23.81 -9.17 -1.41
C PRO A 146 23.88 -8.73 0.06
N SER A 147 22.95 -7.88 0.51
CA SER A 147 22.87 -7.45 1.91
C SER A 147 22.26 -8.54 2.81
N ASN A 148 21.16 -9.17 2.37
CA ASN A 148 20.34 -10.05 3.22
C ASN A 148 20.54 -11.56 3.00
N GLY A 149 21.29 -11.97 1.97
CA GLY A 149 21.54 -13.37 1.65
C GLY A 149 20.50 -14.01 0.74
N ILE A 150 20.41 -15.34 0.81
CA ILE A 150 19.55 -16.17 -0.06
C ILE A 150 18.32 -16.63 0.71
N TYR A 151 17.16 -16.38 0.14
CA TYR A 151 15.86 -16.88 0.60
C TYR A 151 15.33 -17.93 -0.38
N LYS A 152 14.73 -19.00 0.13
CA LYS A 152 14.12 -20.07 -0.67
C LYS A 152 12.67 -20.32 -0.26
N TYR A 153 11.86 -20.72 -1.23
CA TYR A 153 10.42 -20.91 -1.03
C TYR A 153 9.96 -22.23 -1.63
N GLU A 154 9.16 -22.96 -0.87
CA GLU A 154 8.53 -24.21 -1.29
C GLU A 154 7.01 -24.07 -1.22
N TYR A 155 6.32 -24.76 -2.12
CA TYR A 155 4.87 -24.64 -2.30
C TYR A 155 4.18 -26.00 -2.33
N ASP A 156 2.94 -26.03 -1.88
CA ASP A 156 2.07 -27.17 -2.10
C ASP A 156 1.48 -27.21 -3.54
N GLY A 157 0.70 -28.25 -3.82
CA GLY A 157 0.00 -28.44 -5.10
C GLY A 157 -1.06 -27.38 -5.42
N PHE A 158 -1.47 -26.55 -4.44
CA PHE A 158 -2.39 -25.42 -4.63
C PHE A 158 -1.67 -24.08 -4.80
N GLY A 159 -0.33 -24.07 -4.75
CA GLY A 159 0.46 -22.83 -4.90
C GLY A 159 0.61 -22.01 -3.63
N ARG A 160 0.33 -22.58 -2.46
CA ARG A 160 0.52 -21.91 -1.16
C ARG A 160 1.91 -22.23 -0.62
N ILE A 161 2.57 -21.26 0.03
CA ILE A 161 3.90 -21.46 0.62
C ILE A 161 3.78 -22.44 1.77
N VAL A 162 4.60 -23.49 1.79
CA VAL A 162 4.71 -24.46 2.89
C VAL A 162 6.01 -24.32 3.66
N ILE A 163 7.09 -23.88 3.02
CA ILE A 163 8.38 -23.60 3.67
C ILE A 163 8.97 -22.32 3.09
N GLU A 164 9.45 -21.46 3.96
CA GLU A 164 10.37 -20.37 3.65
C GLU A 164 11.68 -20.59 4.40
N THR A 165 12.81 -20.52 3.72
CA THR A 165 14.14 -20.65 4.31
C THR A 165 14.88 -19.33 4.13
N SER A 166 15.25 -18.69 5.23
CA SER A 166 16.18 -17.55 5.26
C SER A 166 17.62 -18.05 5.48
N PRO A 167 18.66 -17.20 5.37
CA PRO A 167 20.03 -17.61 5.66
C PRO A 167 20.27 -18.10 7.11
N LYS A 168 19.33 -17.81 8.02
CA LYS A 168 19.47 -18.01 9.46
C LYS A 168 18.34 -18.84 10.07
N GLY A 169 17.37 -19.32 9.29
CA GLY A 169 16.28 -20.13 9.83
C GLY A 169 15.21 -20.50 8.81
N THR A 170 14.12 -21.07 9.31
CA THR A 170 13.02 -21.60 8.49
C THR A 170 11.65 -21.25 9.10
N LYS A 171 10.68 -20.96 8.24
CA LYS A 171 9.25 -20.85 8.56
C LYS A 171 8.48 -21.96 7.81
N GLU A 172 7.76 -22.80 8.54
CA GLU A 172 6.91 -23.87 8.01
C GLU A 172 5.43 -23.51 8.19
N TYR A 173 4.61 -23.77 7.18
CA TYR A 173 3.18 -23.41 7.15
C TYR A 173 2.31 -24.62 6.82
N GLU A 174 1.27 -24.84 7.63
CA GLU A 174 0.28 -25.89 7.40
C GLU A 174 -1.12 -25.30 7.25
N TYR A 175 -1.85 -25.79 6.24
CA TYR A 175 -3.19 -25.31 5.90
C TYR A 175 -4.25 -26.39 6.11
N ASN A 176 -5.44 -25.98 6.55
CA ASN A 176 -6.58 -26.87 6.69
C ASN A 176 -7.25 -27.17 5.33
N ASN A 177 -8.26 -28.05 5.35
CA ASN A 177 -9.03 -28.44 4.16
C ASN A 177 -9.82 -27.29 3.51
N PHE A 178 -10.00 -26.15 4.20
CA PHE A 178 -10.66 -24.95 3.68
C PHE A 178 -9.70 -23.95 3.06
N GLY A 179 -8.40 -24.23 3.03
CA GLY A 179 -7.41 -23.32 2.46
C GLY A 179 -6.68 -22.43 3.48
N GLN A 180 -7.08 -22.46 4.76
CA GLN A 180 -6.67 -21.49 5.77
C GLN A 180 -5.43 -21.96 6.54
N LEU A 181 -4.51 -21.04 6.85
CA LEU A 181 -3.34 -21.32 7.67
C LEU A 181 -3.79 -21.69 9.09
N TYR A 182 -3.59 -22.93 9.53
CA TYR A 182 -4.01 -23.35 10.88
C TYR A 182 -2.82 -23.58 11.81
N LYS A 183 -1.61 -23.77 11.26
CA LYS A 183 -0.39 -23.94 12.05
C LYS A 183 0.81 -23.35 11.33
N GLN A 184 1.69 -22.72 12.11
CA GLN A 184 2.97 -22.18 11.65
C GLN A 184 4.06 -22.55 12.65
N LYS A 185 5.24 -22.89 12.17
CA LYS A 185 6.42 -23.16 12.98
C LYS A 185 7.57 -22.31 12.47
N GLU A 186 8.35 -21.76 13.38
CA GLU A 186 9.51 -20.93 13.06
C GLU A 186 10.70 -21.39 13.90
N LEU A 187 11.86 -21.55 13.26
CA LEU A 187 13.06 -22.06 13.90
C LEU A 187 14.32 -21.39 13.33
N SER A 188 15.17 -20.87 14.21
CA SER A 188 16.50 -20.39 13.86
C SER A 188 17.47 -21.55 13.63
N THR A 189 18.46 -21.37 12.75
CA THR A 189 19.49 -22.37 12.44
C THR A 189 20.37 -22.71 13.65
N ASP A 190 20.57 -21.75 14.56
CA ASP A 190 21.28 -21.98 15.82
C ASP A 190 20.45 -22.75 16.87
N GLY A 191 19.13 -22.89 16.64
CA GLY A 191 18.19 -23.55 17.53
C GLY A 191 17.90 -22.82 18.84
N THR A 192 18.46 -21.62 19.05
CA THR A 192 18.37 -20.88 20.32
C THR A 192 17.84 -19.45 20.16
N SER A 193 18.04 -18.80 19.02
CA SER A 193 17.53 -17.44 18.76
C SER A 193 16.00 -17.41 18.65
N THR A 194 15.41 -18.35 17.91
CA THR A 194 13.96 -18.45 17.75
C THR A 194 13.49 -19.91 17.70
N SER A 195 12.43 -20.20 18.46
CA SER A 195 11.62 -21.41 18.38
C SER A 195 10.16 -21.04 18.65
N LYS A 196 9.36 -20.92 17.58
CA LYS A 196 7.93 -20.60 17.67
C LYS A 196 7.05 -21.73 17.13
N SER A 197 5.91 -21.91 17.75
CA SER A 197 4.83 -22.77 17.27
C SER A 197 3.50 -22.06 17.48
N ILE A 198 2.78 -21.81 16.39
CA ILE A 198 1.56 -21.00 16.36
C ILE A 198 0.42 -21.85 15.79
N THR A 199 -0.77 -21.73 16.37
CA THR A 199 -2.02 -22.32 15.88
C THR A 199 -3.07 -21.24 15.74
N TYR A 200 -3.81 -21.28 14.64
CA TYR A 200 -4.86 -20.33 14.31
C TYR A 200 -6.23 -21.04 14.28
N ALA A 201 -7.25 -20.37 14.78
CA ALA A 201 -8.64 -20.80 14.68
C ALA A 201 -9.49 -19.76 13.95
N TYR A 202 -10.52 -20.24 13.27
CA TYR A 202 -11.41 -19.43 12.44
C TYR A 202 -12.88 -19.72 12.76
N ASN A 203 -13.74 -18.72 12.58
CA ASN A 203 -15.19 -18.91 12.61
C ASN A 203 -15.71 -19.45 11.25
N SER A 204 -17.02 -19.71 11.16
CA SER A 204 -17.68 -20.20 9.95
C SER A 204 -17.68 -19.23 8.77
N GLN A 205 -17.40 -17.94 9.00
CA GLN A 205 -17.21 -16.92 7.95
C GLN A 205 -15.76 -16.85 7.47
N GLY A 206 -14.86 -17.62 8.08
CA GLY A 206 -13.44 -17.65 7.76
C GLY A 206 -12.61 -16.54 8.39
N LEU A 207 -13.14 -15.85 9.41
CA LEU A 207 -12.42 -14.82 10.17
C LEU A 207 -11.63 -15.46 11.33
N ILE A 208 -10.41 -15.00 11.59
CA ILE A 208 -9.56 -15.49 12.68
C ILE A 208 -10.20 -15.14 14.03
N THR A 209 -10.44 -16.14 14.87
CA THR A 209 -10.98 -15.96 16.24
C THR A 209 -9.93 -16.14 17.32
N SER A 210 -8.85 -16.86 17.03
CA SER A 210 -7.81 -17.15 18.01
C SER A 210 -6.47 -17.40 17.35
N LYS A 211 -5.41 -16.91 17.98
CA LYS A 211 -4.01 -17.24 17.69
C LYS A 211 -3.34 -17.65 19.00
N VAL A 212 -2.83 -18.88 19.09
CA VAL A 212 -2.23 -19.43 20.31
C VAL A 212 -0.92 -20.10 20.00
N GLY A 213 0.02 -20.08 20.93
CA GLY A 213 1.32 -20.69 20.66
C GLY A 213 2.35 -20.45 21.73
N THR A 214 3.58 -20.84 21.39
CA THR A 214 4.77 -20.54 22.18
C THR A 214 5.82 -19.86 21.34
N ALA A 215 6.63 -19.01 21.97
CA ALA A 215 7.87 -18.47 21.43
C ALA A 215 8.97 -18.63 22.50
N ASN A 216 10.06 -19.31 22.16
CA ASN A 216 11.16 -19.64 23.06
C ASN A 216 10.70 -20.24 24.42
N GLY A 217 9.65 -21.07 24.37
CA GLY A 217 9.06 -21.73 25.55
C GLY A 217 8.04 -20.90 26.34
N LYS A 218 7.91 -19.60 26.07
CA LYS A 218 6.88 -18.72 26.68
C LYS A 218 5.56 -18.83 25.93
N ALA A 219 4.44 -18.85 26.66
CA ALA A 219 3.11 -18.99 26.08
C ALA A 219 2.48 -17.62 25.76
N TYR A 220 1.83 -17.56 24.60
CA TYR A 220 1.17 -16.37 24.09
C TYR A 220 -0.18 -16.74 23.49
N SER A 221 -1.15 -15.83 23.57
CA SER A 221 -2.44 -16.02 22.91
C SER A 221 -3.13 -14.70 22.61
N SER A 222 -3.90 -14.65 21.54
CA SER A 222 -4.86 -13.58 21.28
C SER A 222 -6.18 -14.15 20.78
N SER A 223 -7.27 -13.42 21.03
CA SER A 223 -8.62 -13.76 20.59
C SER A 223 -9.35 -12.53 20.06
N ILE A 224 -10.24 -12.75 19.09
CA ILE A 224 -11.02 -11.71 18.43
C ILE A 224 -12.46 -12.20 18.29
N ASP A 225 -13.39 -11.37 18.76
CA ASP A 225 -14.83 -11.58 18.58
C ASP A 225 -15.37 -10.60 17.54
N TYR A 226 -16.29 -11.10 16.73
CA TYR A 226 -16.95 -10.33 15.67
C TYR A 226 -18.45 -10.27 15.87
N ASP A 227 -19.07 -9.21 15.36
CA ASP A 227 -20.51 -9.20 15.14
C ASP A 227 -20.91 -9.96 13.86
N THR A 228 -22.21 -10.00 13.57
CA THR A 228 -22.77 -10.69 12.39
C THR A 228 -22.28 -10.13 11.06
N TYR A 229 -21.74 -8.91 11.04
CA TYR A 229 -21.19 -8.24 9.85
C TYR A 229 -19.67 -8.44 9.71
N GLY A 230 -19.04 -9.21 10.61
CA GLY A 230 -17.60 -9.44 10.60
C GLY A 230 -16.79 -8.27 11.16
N ARG A 231 -17.40 -7.36 11.92
CA ARG A 231 -16.72 -6.23 12.57
C ARG A 231 -16.28 -6.63 13.97
N VAL A 232 -15.09 -6.18 14.39
CA VAL A 232 -14.49 -6.53 15.69
C VAL A 232 -15.26 -5.88 16.85
N ILE A 233 -15.83 -6.68 17.74
CA ILE A 233 -16.52 -6.21 18.96
C ILE A 233 -15.67 -6.38 20.22
N SER A 234 -14.68 -7.27 20.17
CA SER A 234 -13.73 -7.52 21.25
C SER A 234 -12.43 -8.08 20.68
N SER A 235 -11.30 -7.67 21.26
CA SER A 235 -10.01 -8.32 21.11
C SER A 235 -9.33 -8.43 22.47
N SER A 236 -8.64 -9.53 22.70
CA SER A 236 -7.81 -9.70 23.88
C SER A 236 -6.52 -10.45 23.56
N GLU A 237 -5.49 -10.17 24.35
CA GLU A 237 -4.15 -10.72 24.21
C GLU A 237 -3.63 -11.10 25.59
N ASN A 238 -2.98 -12.26 25.69
CA ASN A 238 -2.13 -12.65 26.78
C ASN A 238 -0.69 -12.76 26.25
N SER A 239 0.15 -11.84 26.71
CA SER A 239 1.57 -11.81 26.45
C SER A 239 2.32 -12.21 27.71
N ASN A 240 2.61 -13.50 27.86
CA ASN A 240 3.37 -14.06 28.99
C ASN A 240 2.84 -13.59 30.38
N GLY A 241 1.53 -13.69 30.60
CA GLY A 241 0.86 -13.32 31.86
C GLY A 241 0.49 -11.84 31.97
N LYS A 242 0.72 -11.04 30.92
CA LYS A 242 0.21 -9.67 30.76
C LYS A 242 -1.02 -9.70 29.87
N TYR A 243 -2.12 -9.13 30.32
CA TYR A 243 -3.38 -9.18 29.57
C TYR A 243 -3.73 -7.80 29.03
N PHE A 244 -3.96 -7.71 27.73
CA PHE A 244 -4.43 -6.52 27.04
C PHE A 244 -5.80 -6.80 26.47
N THR A 245 -6.75 -5.87 26.61
CA THR A 245 -8.12 -6.10 26.15
C THR A 245 -8.73 -4.81 25.63
N LYS A 246 -9.43 -4.93 24.50
CA LYS A 246 -10.29 -3.91 23.93
C LYS A 246 -11.64 -4.54 23.66
N LYS A 247 -12.69 -4.12 24.35
CA LYS A 247 -13.99 -4.79 24.30
C LYS A 247 -15.15 -3.81 24.30
N GLY A 248 -16.33 -4.33 23.99
CA GLY A 248 -17.54 -3.52 23.89
C GLY A 248 -17.41 -2.46 22.80
N VAL A 249 -16.71 -2.80 21.70
CA VAL A 249 -16.61 -1.91 20.54
C VAL A 249 -18.01 -1.78 19.93
N THR A 250 -18.48 -0.55 19.84
CA THR A 250 -19.80 -0.21 19.28
C THR A 250 -19.63 0.59 18.01
N TYR A 251 -20.61 0.47 17.12
CA TYR A 251 -20.59 1.05 15.80
C TYR A 251 -21.88 1.81 15.53
N ASP A 252 -21.79 2.92 14.80
CA ASP A 252 -22.97 3.61 14.27
C ASP A 252 -23.52 2.96 12.99
N ASP A 253 -24.56 3.59 12.42
CA ASP A 253 -25.24 3.18 11.17
C ASP A 253 -24.35 3.24 9.93
N LYS A 254 -23.24 3.97 9.98
CA LYS A 254 -22.23 4.05 8.93
C LYS A 254 -21.14 3.00 9.16
N MET A 255 -21.16 2.32 10.31
CA MET A 255 -20.20 1.36 10.84
C MET A 255 -18.99 1.97 11.55
N ARG A 256 -18.98 3.27 11.89
CA ARG A 256 -17.86 3.96 12.59
C ARG A 256 -17.82 3.59 14.04
N VAL A 257 -16.62 3.41 14.59
CA VAL A 257 -16.44 3.07 16.01
C VAL A 257 -16.88 4.24 16.87
N THR A 258 -17.96 4.09 17.62
CA THR A 258 -18.52 5.11 18.50
C THR A 258 -18.01 5.01 19.93
N SER A 259 -17.68 3.82 20.42
CA SER A 259 -17.17 3.64 21.77
C SER A 259 -16.51 2.28 21.96
N TYR A 260 -15.55 2.19 22.88
CA TYR A 260 -14.88 0.96 23.29
C TYR A 260 -14.28 1.10 24.70
N GLU A 261 -14.15 0.00 25.44
CA GLU A 261 -13.32 -0.07 26.65
C GLU A 261 -11.92 -0.56 26.26
N LYS A 262 -10.88 0.11 26.78
CA LYS A 262 -9.48 -0.29 26.65
C LYS A 262 -8.96 -0.60 28.06
N SER A 263 -8.41 -1.79 28.29
CA SER A 263 -7.90 -2.19 29.59
C SER A 263 -6.65 -3.05 29.50
N LEU A 264 -5.82 -2.99 30.54
CA LEU A 264 -4.72 -3.91 30.75
C LEU A 264 -4.71 -4.44 32.19
N TYR A 265 -4.27 -5.68 32.38
CA TYR A 265 -4.13 -6.35 33.67
C TYR A 265 -2.74 -6.95 33.81
N SER A 266 -2.05 -6.59 34.89
CA SER A 266 -0.72 -7.10 35.22
C SER A 266 -0.49 -6.99 36.72
N SER A 267 0.22 -7.97 37.30
CA SER A 267 0.64 -7.95 38.71
C SER A 267 -0.50 -7.63 39.71
N GLY A 268 -1.73 -8.11 39.44
CA GLY A 268 -2.91 -7.86 40.27
C GLY A 268 -3.57 -6.48 40.08
N ILE A 269 -3.00 -5.63 39.23
CA ILE A 269 -3.47 -4.26 38.98
C ILE A 269 -4.25 -4.24 37.66
N TYR A 270 -5.45 -3.65 37.71
CA TYR A 270 -6.30 -3.46 36.54
C TYR A 270 -6.40 -1.98 36.17
N THR A 271 -5.93 -1.62 34.98
CA THR A 271 -5.98 -0.24 34.46
C THR A 271 -6.89 -0.19 33.25
N LYS A 272 -7.90 0.68 33.28
CA LYS A 272 -8.94 0.73 32.25
C LYS A 272 -9.41 2.15 31.97
N VAL A 273 -9.89 2.36 30.74
CA VAL A 273 -10.60 3.56 30.30
C VAL A 273 -11.71 3.19 29.32
N THR A 274 -12.78 3.97 29.28
CA THR A 274 -13.83 3.83 28.26
C THR A 274 -13.83 5.06 27.37
N ILE A 275 -13.63 4.86 26.08
CA ILE A 275 -13.52 5.93 25.10
C ILE A 275 -14.83 6.05 24.32
N GLU A 276 -15.21 7.28 24.03
CA GLU A 276 -16.31 7.64 23.14
C GLU A 276 -15.76 8.54 22.01
N ASN A 277 -16.08 8.19 20.78
CA ASN A 277 -15.80 8.94 19.57
C ASN A 277 -17.09 9.62 19.12
N VAL A 278 -17.08 10.94 19.02
CA VAL A 278 -18.24 11.72 18.56
C VAL A 278 -17.96 12.29 17.18
N TYR A 279 -18.87 12.01 16.27
CA TYR A 279 -18.78 12.41 14.87
C TYR A 279 -19.72 13.58 14.58
N ASP A 280 -19.26 14.51 13.74
CA ASP A 280 -20.06 15.63 13.29
C ASP A 280 -21.25 15.12 12.48
N SER A 281 -22.45 15.59 12.83
CA SER A 281 -23.69 15.12 12.22
C SER A 281 -23.83 15.54 10.76
N TRP A 282 -23.11 16.58 10.34
CA TRP A 282 -23.17 17.13 9.00
C TRP A 282 -22.16 16.48 8.07
N SER A 283 -20.86 16.60 8.36
CA SER A 283 -19.74 16.10 7.55
C SER A 283 -19.47 14.61 7.78
N GLY A 284 -19.79 14.09 8.96
CA GLY A 284 -19.43 12.74 9.37
C GLY A 284 -17.98 12.60 9.83
N GLU A 285 -17.26 13.71 10.04
CA GLU A 285 -15.89 13.70 10.54
C GLU A 285 -15.84 13.43 12.04
N LEU A 286 -14.78 12.79 12.52
CA LEU A 286 -14.55 12.68 13.97
C LEU A 286 -14.19 14.07 14.48
N TYR A 287 -14.96 14.60 15.42
CA TYR A 287 -14.69 15.95 15.96
C TYR A 287 -14.43 15.96 17.46
N GLN A 288 -14.80 14.92 18.20
CA GLN A 288 -14.46 14.81 19.62
C GLN A 288 -14.09 13.39 20.00
N VAL A 289 -13.17 13.30 20.96
CA VAL A 289 -12.88 12.06 21.69
C VAL A 289 -12.91 12.30 23.17
N LYS A 290 -13.61 11.41 23.87
CA LYS A 290 -14.00 11.60 25.25
C LYS A 290 -13.67 10.38 26.10
N ASP A 291 -13.35 10.61 27.37
CA ASP A 291 -13.62 9.63 28.40
C ASP A 291 -15.13 9.57 28.59
N LYS A 292 -15.73 8.43 28.26
CA LYS A 292 -17.17 8.22 28.32
C LYS A 292 -17.70 8.19 29.76
N THR A 293 -16.91 7.68 30.70
CA THR A 293 -17.32 7.51 32.10
C THR A 293 -17.38 8.85 32.81
N GLN A 294 -16.42 9.72 32.52
CA GLN A 294 -16.32 11.05 33.11
C GLN A 294 -16.97 12.14 32.25
N ASN A 295 -17.45 11.79 31.05
CA ASN A 295 -17.92 12.72 30.02
C ASN A 295 -16.88 13.83 29.71
N LYS A 296 -15.59 13.49 29.82
CA LYS A 296 -14.47 14.44 29.69
C LYS A 296 -13.96 14.46 28.26
N VAL A 297 -13.95 15.64 27.64
CA VAL A 297 -13.36 15.83 26.31
C VAL A 297 -11.83 15.76 26.42
N LEU A 298 -11.24 14.79 25.73
CA LEU A 298 -9.80 14.57 25.65
C LEU A 298 -9.23 15.24 24.40
N TRP A 299 -10.00 15.28 23.32
CA TRP A 299 -9.67 16.00 22.10
C TRP A 299 -10.92 16.55 21.43
N GLU A 300 -10.78 17.71 20.78
CA GLU A 300 -11.85 18.37 20.01
C GLU A 300 -11.29 19.10 18.78
N LEU A 301 -11.82 18.81 17.59
CA LEU A 301 -11.66 19.65 16.40
C LEU A 301 -12.56 20.88 16.52
N GLN A 302 -11.98 22.06 16.31
CA GLN A 302 -12.72 23.31 16.38
C GLN A 302 -12.85 23.99 15.02
N SER A 303 -11.81 23.91 14.18
CA SER A 303 -11.87 24.37 12.80
C SER A 303 -10.79 23.72 11.93
N ALA A 304 -11.06 23.64 10.63
CA ALA A 304 -10.15 23.12 9.62
C ALA A 304 -10.27 23.93 8.32
N GLU A 305 -9.23 23.89 7.50
CA GLU A 305 -9.25 24.36 6.12
C GLU A 305 -10.14 23.49 5.24
N ALA A 306 -10.45 23.97 4.03
CA ALA A 306 -11.32 23.27 3.07
C ALA A 306 -10.83 21.86 2.73
N ASP A 307 -9.55 21.59 2.92
CA ASP A 307 -8.91 20.34 2.60
C ASP A 307 -8.74 19.40 3.79
N GLY A 308 -9.09 19.85 5.01
CA GLY A 308 -8.99 19.06 6.24
C GLY A 308 -7.92 19.43 7.22
N ARG A 309 -6.97 20.26 6.79
CA ARG A 309 -5.88 20.69 7.66
C ARG A 309 -6.43 21.44 8.86
N VAL A 310 -6.06 20.99 10.05
CA VAL A 310 -6.58 21.54 11.30
C VAL A 310 -6.05 22.95 11.51
N LEU A 311 -6.95 23.90 11.71
CA LEU A 311 -6.62 25.28 12.06
C LEU A 311 -6.64 25.46 13.58
N THR A 312 -7.68 24.97 14.24
CA THR A 312 -7.80 25.00 15.70
C THR A 312 -8.36 23.70 16.25
N ALA A 313 -7.81 23.29 17.39
CA ALA A 313 -8.27 22.12 18.13
C ALA A 313 -8.00 22.31 19.65
N LYS A 314 -8.60 21.45 20.48
CA LYS A 314 -8.21 21.28 21.87
C LYS A 314 -7.65 19.88 22.10
N LEU A 315 -6.61 19.80 22.93
CA LEU A 315 -6.02 18.56 23.39
C LEU A 315 -5.86 18.62 24.92
N GLY A 316 -6.74 17.94 25.64
CA GLY A 316 -6.88 18.11 27.09
C GLY A 316 -7.16 19.58 27.45
N GLY A 317 -6.41 20.12 28.42
CA GLY A 317 -6.46 21.53 28.79
C GLY A 317 -5.67 22.48 27.86
N THR A 318 -5.16 21.99 26.72
CA THR A 318 -4.32 22.76 25.80
C THR A 318 -5.09 23.16 24.54
N SER A 319 -5.03 24.42 24.14
CA SER A 319 -5.51 24.92 22.85
C SER A 319 -4.41 24.80 21.80
N ILE A 320 -4.75 24.30 20.62
CA ILE A 320 -3.88 24.15 19.45
C ILE A 320 -4.34 25.15 18.39
N ALA A 321 -3.39 25.93 17.86
CA ALA A 321 -3.60 26.83 16.75
C ALA A 321 -2.49 26.63 15.71
N ASN A 322 -2.89 26.25 14.50
CA ASN A 322 -2.00 26.07 13.36
C ASN A 322 -2.23 27.18 12.34
N GLN A 323 -1.16 27.52 11.62
CA GLN A 323 -1.22 28.40 10.47
C GLN A 323 -0.48 27.75 9.33
N TYR A 324 -1.02 27.91 8.12
CA TYR A 324 -0.42 27.40 6.90
C TYR A 324 -0.02 28.57 6.00
N ASP A 325 1.08 28.42 5.25
CA ASP A 325 1.53 29.45 4.31
C ASP A 325 0.70 29.46 3.01
N SER A 326 1.03 30.38 2.12
CA SER A 326 0.40 30.47 0.79
C SER A 326 0.59 29.20 -0.07
N ASN A 327 1.59 28.38 0.23
CA ASN A 327 1.89 27.10 -0.41
C ASN A 327 1.28 25.90 0.33
N ASN A 328 0.42 26.15 1.32
CA ASN A 328 -0.24 25.19 2.19
C ASN A 328 0.68 24.44 3.17
N PHE A 329 1.97 24.74 3.26
CA PHE A 329 2.83 24.12 4.27
C PHE A 329 2.50 24.63 5.67
N LEU A 330 2.67 23.76 6.67
CA LEU A 330 2.53 24.17 8.07
C LEU A 330 3.58 25.24 8.37
N TYR A 331 3.13 26.46 8.66
CA TYR A 331 3.99 27.60 8.92
C TYR A 331 4.21 27.78 10.43
N THR A 332 3.15 27.67 11.23
CA THR A 332 3.26 27.67 12.69
C THR A 332 2.32 26.65 13.31
N THR A 333 2.72 26.11 14.47
CA THR A 333 1.83 25.42 15.38
C THR A 333 2.09 25.88 16.81
N GLN A 334 1.02 26.27 17.50
CA GLN A 334 1.05 26.80 18.87
C GLN A 334 0.13 25.99 19.76
N HIS A 335 0.70 25.44 20.82
CA HIS A 335 0.02 24.68 21.84
C HIS A 335 0.16 25.46 23.15
N LYS A 336 -0.94 25.98 23.66
CA LYS A 336 -0.98 26.82 24.87
C LYS A 336 -2.01 26.30 25.85
N ASN A 337 -1.69 26.36 27.13
CA ASN A 337 -2.67 26.11 28.18
C ASN A 337 -3.88 27.04 27.97
N ALA A 338 -5.09 26.46 27.90
CA ALA A 338 -6.29 27.19 27.54
C ALA A 338 -6.74 28.22 28.60
N ASN A 339 -6.28 28.07 29.86
CA ASN A 339 -6.72 28.90 30.98
C ASN A 339 -5.78 30.09 31.24
N ASN A 340 -4.46 29.89 31.08
CA ASN A 340 -3.45 30.90 31.42
C ASN A 340 -2.52 31.29 30.26
N ASN A 341 -2.73 30.73 29.06
CA ASN A 341 -1.92 30.95 27.85
C ASN A 341 -0.44 30.58 27.97
N ALA A 342 -0.03 29.80 28.98
CA ALA A 342 1.34 29.30 29.09
C ALA A 342 1.68 28.41 27.88
N THR A 343 2.85 28.63 27.27
CA THR A 343 3.31 27.87 26.11
C THR A 343 3.70 26.45 26.50
N VAL A 344 3.09 25.46 25.86
CA VAL A 344 3.47 24.04 25.98
C VAL A 344 4.42 23.66 24.84
N LEU A 345 4.02 23.97 23.60
CA LEU A 345 4.81 23.78 22.38
C LEU A 345 4.56 24.96 21.44
N GLN A 346 5.62 25.48 20.83
CA GLN A 346 5.51 26.48 19.77
C GLN A 346 6.57 26.18 18.72
N MET A 347 6.11 25.88 17.50
CA MET A 347 6.98 25.65 16.35
C MET A 347 6.64 26.64 15.24
N MET A 348 7.68 27.08 14.55
CA MET A 348 7.59 27.83 13.31
C MET A 348 8.46 27.15 12.26
N TYR A 349 8.00 27.07 11.03
CA TYR A 349 8.67 26.38 9.93
C TYR A 349 8.73 27.27 8.69
N SER A 350 9.78 27.10 7.91
CA SER A 350 9.89 27.67 6.57
C SER A 350 10.24 26.55 5.59
N PHE A 351 9.34 26.27 4.65
CA PHE A 351 9.55 25.26 3.61
C PHE A 351 9.87 25.93 2.28
N ASN A 352 10.77 25.32 1.52
CA ASN A 352 10.92 25.61 0.10
C ASN A 352 9.86 24.83 -0.66
N ALA A 353 8.82 25.50 -1.14
CA ALA A 353 7.69 24.84 -1.77
C ALA A 353 8.04 24.12 -3.09
N ILE A 354 9.08 24.58 -3.80
CA ILE A 354 9.52 23.98 -5.07
C ILE A 354 10.45 22.80 -4.80
N LYS A 355 11.42 22.95 -3.91
CA LYS A 355 12.38 21.86 -3.62
C LYS A 355 11.83 20.83 -2.64
N ASN A 356 10.76 21.19 -1.93
CA ASN A 356 10.17 20.45 -0.81
C ASN A 356 11.19 20.15 0.29
N GLU A 357 11.91 21.18 0.67
CA GLU A 357 12.99 21.15 1.65
C GLU A 357 12.59 22.04 2.83
N LEU A 358 12.79 21.59 4.06
CA LEU A 358 12.64 22.47 5.22
C LEU A 358 13.85 23.42 5.25
N ASN A 359 13.65 24.71 5.00
CA ASN A 359 14.71 25.72 5.06
C ASN A 359 15.16 25.97 6.51
N SER A 360 14.18 26.14 7.41
CA SER A 360 14.42 26.42 8.82
C SER A 360 13.25 26.01 9.69
N ARG A 361 13.53 25.79 10.97
CA ARG A 361 12.53 25.67 12.03
C ARG A 361 12.95 26.45 13.26
N THR A 362 11.98 26.93 14.02
CA THR A 362 12.21 27.57 15.32
C THR A 362 11.31 26.92 16.36
N ARG A 363 11.93 26.44 17.44
CA ARG A 363 11.26 26.04 18.68
C ARG A 363 11.20 27.25 19.61
N GLY A 364 10.03 27.85 19.76
CA GLY A 364 9.80 28.97 20.68
C GLY A 364 9.66 28.52 22.14
N GLY A 365 9.20 29.44 23.01
CA GLY A 365 9.00 29.17 24.44
C GLY A 365 10.32 29.06 25.19
N ASP A 366 10.40 28.10 26.12
CA ASP A 366 11.55 27.92 27.01
C ASP A 366 12.87 27.60 26.31
N PHE A 367 12.81 26.96 25.14
CA PHE A 367 14.01 26.48 24.44
C PHE A 367 14.59 27.55 23.51
N ASN A 368 13.71 28.27 22.80
CA ASN A 368 14.07 29.40 21.94
C ASN A 368 15.19 29.05 20.92
N ILE A 369 15.12 27.86 20.33
CA ILE A 369 16.10 27.31 19.38
C ILE A 369 15.67 27.67 17.96
N SER A 370 16.59 28.16 17.14
CA SER A 370 16.36 28.35 15.70
C SER A 370 17.40 27.56 14.91
N GLU A 371 16.92 26.76 13.96
CA GLU A 371 17.75 25.89 13.13
C GLU A 371 17.52 26.21 11.66
N SER A 372 18.60 26.18 10.89
CA SER A 372 18.60 26.27 9.43
C SER A 372 19.19 25.01 8.84
N PHE A 373 18.75 24.65 7.63
CA PHE A 373 19.12 23.39 6.97
C PHE A 373 19.56 23.64 5.52
N GLN A 374 20.54 22.88 5.06
CA GLN A 374 20.99 22.88 3.67
C GLN A 374 21.03 21.48 3.11
N TYR A 375 20.62 21.35 1.86
CA TYR A 375 20.54 20.10 1.13
C TYR A 375 21.44 20.14 -0.09
N ASP A 376 21.86 18.97 -0.56
CA ASP A 376 22.38 18.86 -1.90
C ASP A 376 21.25 18.83 -2.94
N ASP A 377 21.64 18.88 -4.20
CA ASP A 377 20.72 18.83 -5.35
C ASP A 377 20.09 17.43 -5.55
N ASN A 378 20.43 16.43 -4.72
CA ASN A 378 19.71 15.16 -4.62
C ASN A 378 18.80 15.07 -3.38
N ASN A 379 18.44 16.21 -2.78
CA ASN A 379 17.50 16.32 -1.66
C ASN A 379 18.00 15.66 -0.37
N ARG A 380 19.32 15.55 -0.19
CA ARG A 380 19.91 14.97 1.02
C ARG A 380 20.42 16.06 1.93
N LEU A 381 20.20 15.92 3.23
CA LEU A 381 20.62 16.90 4.23
C LEU A 381 22.15 16.89 4.39
N VAL A 382 22.83 18.00 4.07
CA VAL A 382 24.31 18.10 4.13
C VAL A 382 24.81 18.98 5.27
N ASN A 383 24.01 19.95 5.72
CA ASN A 383 24.40 20.90 6.76
C ASN A 383 23.18 21.37 7.57
N TRP A 384 23.37 21.64 8.85
CA TRP A 384 22.33 22.15 9.74
C TRP A 384 22.92 22.77 11.00
N THR A 385 22.13 23.63 11.64
CA THR A 385 22.47 24.25 12.93
C THR A 385 22.68 23.16 13.98
N ASP A 386 23.73 23.25 14.79
CA ASP A 386 23.80 22.47 16.02
C ASP A 386 22.83 23.08 17.05
N PRO A 387 21.74 22.39 17.41
CA PRO A 387 20.74 22.97 18.30
C PRO A 387 21.28 23.23 19.70
N SER A 388 22.33 22.53 20.15
CA SER A 388 22.88 22.69 21.51
C SER A 388 23.71 23.96 21.65
N THR A 389 24.37 24.39 20.56
CA THR A 389 25.21 25.60 20.55
C THR A 389 24.59 26.77 19.80
N GLY A 390 23.54 26.53 19.01
CA GLY A 390 22.95 27.50 18.09
C GLY A 390 23.84 27.84 16.89
N THR A 391 24.96 27.14 16.72
CA THR A 391 25.96 27.47 15.68
C THR A 391 25.51 26.93 14.32
N PHE A 392 25.51 27.81 13.32
CA PHE A 392 25.34 27.45 11.91
C PHE A 392 26.50 28.00 11.09
N THR A 393 27.34 27.12 10.57
CA THR A 393 28.42 27.50 9.66
C THR A 393 27.94 27.31 8.23
N GLN A 394 27.67 28.42 7.53
CA GLN A 394 27.20 28.42 6.16
C GLN A 394 28.13 27.56 5.26
N ASN A 395 27.55 26.62 4.52
CA ASN A 395 28.25 25.69 3.61
C ASN A 395 29.26 24.74 4.29
N ALA A 396 29.23 24.58 5.61
CA ALA A 396 29.93 23.46 6.24
C ALA A 396 29.34 22.13 5.75
N VAL A 397 30.18 21.10 5.65
CA VAL A 397 29.75 19.76 5.23
C VAL A 397 29.71 18.88 6.48
N ARG A 398 28.52 18.70 7.06
CA ARG A 398 28.32 17.81 8.21
C ARG A 398 28.09 16.37 7.79
N ASN A 399 27.47 16.18 6.62
CA ASN A 399 27.40 14.91 5.90
C ASN A 399 27.82 15.11 4.45
N SER A 400 28.68 14.21 3.93
CA SER A 400 28.89 14.07 2.50
C SER A 400 28.43 12.71 2.02
N TYR A 401 27.86 12.65 0.83
CA TYR A 401 27.33 11.42 0.25
C TYR A 401 28.01 11.10 -1.08
N ASP A 402 28.06 9.81 -1.43
CA ASP A 402 28.35 9.39 -2.80
C ASP A 402 27.07 9.23 -3.64
N ASP A 403 27.23 8.89 -4.92
CA ASP A 403 26.09 8.71 -5.84
C ASP A 403 25.15 7.58 -5.45
N LYS A 404 25.64 6.61 -4.65
CA LYS A 404 24.87 5.47 -4.13
C LYS A 404 24.12 5.79 -2.83
N GLY A 405 24.19 7.03 -2.36
CA GLY A 405 23.51 7.45 -1.14
C GLY A 405 24.21 7.05 0.16
N ARG A 406 25.46 6.61 0.11
CA ARG A 406 26.25 6.24 1.29
C ARG A 406 26.84 7.50 1.92
N ILE A 407 26.74 7.63 3.24
CA ILE A 407 27.43 8.68 4.00
C ILE A 407 28.92 8.36 4.00
N LEU A 408 29.75 9.19 3.35
CA LEU A 408 31.21 9.05 3.31
C LEU A 408 31.91 9.78 4.45
N ASN A 409 31.44 10.98 4.79
CA ASN A 409 31.96 11.77 5.91
C ASN A 409 30.80 12.18 6.81
N ASN A 410 31.01 12.06 8.11
CA ASN A 410 30.08 12.43 9.17
C ASN A 410 30.85 13.26 10.21
N ASP A 411 30.40 14.47 10.52
CA ASP A 411 31.08 15.37 11.45
C ASP A 411 31.21 14.82 12.89
N GLN A 412 30.32 13.93 13.33
CA GLN A 412 30.34 13.31 14.66
C GLN A 412 31.18 12.03 14.73
N VAL A 413 31.70 11.57 13.59
CA VAL A 413 32.38 10.27 13.47
C VAL A 413 33.70 10.41 12.71
N GLY A 414 33.66 10.86 11.46
CA GLY A 414 34.79 10.90 10.54
C GLY A 414 34.44 10.27 9.20
N GLU A 415 35.43 9.66 8.55
CA GLU A 415 35.28 9.00 7.25
C GLU A 415 34.77 7.56 7.43
N ILE A 416 33.68 7.19 6.76
CA ILE A 416 33.09 5.84 6.79
C ILE A 416 33.58 5.04 5.58
N LYS A 417 34.10 3.83 5.82
CA LYS A 417 34.66 2.94 4.80
C LYS A 417 33.65 1.90 4.34
N PHE A 418 33.67 1.59 3.04
CA PHE A 418 32.84 0.58 2.39
C PHE A 418 33.71 -0.32 1.48
N ASN A 419 34.58 -1.10 2.10
CA ASN A 419 35.63 -1.85 1.39
C ASN A 419 35.17 -3.23 0.89
N ASN A 420 33.98 -3.70 1.30
CA ASN A 420 33.45 -4.99 0.88
C ASN A 420 32.70 -4.84 -0.46
N THR A 421 33.32 -5.30 -1.55
CA THR A 421 32.75 -5.21 -2.90
C THR A 421 31.50 -6.09 -3.10
N ASN A 422 31.29 -7.10 -2.26
CA ASN A 422 30.11 -7.96 -2.30
C ASN A 422 28.93 -7.39 -1.48
N LYS A 423 29.19 -6.44 -0.56
CA LYS A 423 28.18 -5.78 0.28
C LYS A 423 28.41 -4.27 0.29
N ILE A 424 28.23 -3.64 -0.86
CA ILE A 424 28.71 -2.26 -1.10
C ILE A 424 28.08 -1.18 -0.20
N TYR A 425 26.95 -1.46 0.44
CA TYR A 425 26.25 -0.56 1.36
C TYR A 425 26.59 -0.80 2.84
N GLN A 426 27.21 -1.93 3.16
CA GLN A 426 27.62 -2.27 4.51
C GLN A 426 28.93 -1.54 4.86
N ALA A 427 28.91 -0.75 5.94
CA ALA A 427 30.14 -0.13 6.44
C ALA A 427 31.10 -1.22 6.95
N THR A 428 32.38 -1.07 6.62
CA THR A 428 33.45 -2.00 7.02
C THR A 428 34.39 -1.43 8.08
N GLY A 429 34.27 -0.14 8.41
CA GLY A 429 35.10 0.55 9.39
C GLY A 429 35.08 2.06 9.18
N MET A 430 35.84 2.80 9.99
CA MET A 430 35.87 4.27 9.98
C MET A 430 37.28 4.79 10.22
N VAL A 431 37.60 5.99 9.70
CA VAL A 431 38.71 6.82 10.19
C VAL A 431 38.11 7.92 11.05
N LEU A 432 38.35 7.88 12.35
CA LEU A 432 37.72 8.80 13.28
C LEU A 432 38.32 10.20 13.19
N ASN A 433 37.47 11.23 13.21
CA ASN A 433 37.88 12.61 13.46
C ASN A 433 37.94 12.88 14.98
N THR A 434 38.23 14.12 15.41
CA THR A 434 38.32 14.45 16.84
C THR A 434 37.02 14.16 17.60
N ALA A 435 35.86 14.53 17.05
CA ALA A 435 34.56 14.26 17.66
C ALA A 435 34.26 12.75 17.70
N GLY A 436 34.56 12.02 16.62
CA GLY A 436 34.44 10.57 16.55
C GLY A 436 35.35 9.85 17.53
N GLN A 437 36.56 10.34 17.78
CA GLN A 437 37.45 9.77 18.79
C GLN A 437 36.93 10.03 20.21
N GLN A 438 36.36 11.21 20.47
CA GLN A 438 35.68 11.49 21.73
C GLN A 438 34.46 10.58 21.91
N ASN A 439 33.61 10.49 20.90
CA ASN A 439 32.44 9.60 20.89
C ASN A 439 32.84 8.14 21.03
N PHE A 440 33.92 7.66 20.40
CA PHE A 440 34.39 6.28 20.55
C PHE A 440 35.00 6.01 21.94
N ASN A 441 35.64 6.99 22.56
CA ASN A 441 36.21 6.84 23.89
C ASN A 441 35.15 7.00 25.00
N GLN A 442 34.10 7.77 24.75
CA GLN A 442 33.01 8.06 25.70
C GLN A 442 31.80 7.14 25.51
N ASN A 443 31.57 6.64 24.29
CA ASN A 443 30.45 5.80 23.86
C ASN A 443 30.98 4.56 23.13
N LEU A 444 30.25 3.46 23.28
CA LEU A 444 30.92 2.19 23.50
C LEU A 444 30.87 1.28 22.29
N LEU A 445 31.88 0.42 22.20
CA LEU A 445 31.85 -0.72 21.31
C LEU A 445 30.58 -1.53 21.65
N GLN A 446 29.70 -1.68 20.68
CA GLN A 446 28.46 -2.45 20.81
C GLN A 446 28.50 -3.64 19.88
N LYS A 447 28.01 -4.78 20.34
CA LYS A 447 27.79 -5.96 19.52
C LYS A 447 26.30 -6.26 19.49
N ILE A 448 25.73 -6.31 18.29
CA ILE A 448 24.31 -6.57 18.09
C ILE A 448 24.13 -7.97 17.50
N THR A 449 23.24 -8.74 18.09
CA THR A 449 22.84 -10.06 17.61
C THR A 449 21.44 -9.99 17.02
N TYR A 450 21.25 -10.62 15.86
CA TYR A 450 19.98 -10.65 15.13
C TYR A 450 19.56 -12.09 14.83
N ASN A 451 18.26 -12.38 14.93
CA ASN A 451 17.66 -13.68 14.62
C ASN A 451 17.50 -13.90 13.09
N GLU A 452 16.71 -14.92 12.71
CA GLU A 452 16.40 -15.31 11.34
C GLU A 452 15.47 -14.38 10.56
N ASN A 453 14.72 -13.54 11.26
CA ASN A 453 13.89 -12.46 10.72
C ASN A 453 14.63 -11.13 10.64
N ASN A 454 15.95 -11.14 10.84
CA ASN A 454 16.75 -9.93 10.91
C ASN A 454 16.31 -8.97 12.06
N ASP A 455 15.58 -9.48 13.05
CA ASP A 455 15.17 -8.75 14.25
C ASP A 455 16.32 -8.71 15.27
N PRO A 456 16.58 -7.57 15.93
CA PRO A 456 17.56 -7.50 17.01
C PRO A 456 17.08 -8.32 18.21
N ILE A 457 17.94 -9.16 18.78
CA ILE A 457 17.66 -9.94 20.01
C ILE A 457 18.57 -9.55 21.17
N PHE A 458 19.73 -8.96 20.90
CA PHE A 458 20.66 -8.53 21.93
C PHE A 458 21.55 -7.39 21.47
N ILE A 459 21.70 -6.38 22.32
CA ILE A 459 22.74 -5.36 22.25
C ILE A 459 23.62 -5.57 23.48
N ASP A 460 24.86 -5.99 23.25
CA ASP A 460 25.94 -6.04 24.25
C ASP A 460 26.68 -4.71 24.18
N GLY A 461 26.48 -3.86 25.19
CA GLY A 461 27.00 -2.50 25.23
C GLY A 461 27.70 -2.22 26.55
N LEU A 462 28.84 -1.53 26.52
CA LEU A 462 29.61 -1.33 27.74
C LEU A 462 28.94 -0.40 28.80
N LYS A 463 27.89 0.35 28.43
CA LYS A 463 27.10 1.21 29.34
C LYS A 463 25.80 0.55 29.80
N GLY A 464 25.39 -0.50 29.10
CA GLY A 464 24.13 -1.17 29.32
C GLY A 464 23.87 -2.17 28.20
N ASP A 465 23.11 -3.20 28.56
CA ASP A 465 22.69 -4.27 27.66
C ASP A 465 21.20 -4.13 27.37
N VAL A 466 20.78 -4.55 26.17
CA VAL A 466 19.35 -4.61 25.83
C VAL A 466 19.02 -5.96 25.20
N ARG A 467 18.06 -6.70 25.77
CA ARG A 467 17.57 -7.97 25.24
C ARG A 467 16.15 -7.83 24.75
N PHE A 468 15.89 -8.31 23.54
CA PHE A 468 14.56 -8.27 22.93
C PHE A 468 14.01 -9.68 22.81
N GLU A 469 12.73 -9.81 23.11
CA GLU A 469 11.98 -11.04 22.94
C GLU A 469 10.69 -10.79 22.15
N TYR A 470 10.39 -11.74 21.27
CA TYR A 470 9.28 -11.69 20.32
C TYR A 470 8.32 -12.82 20.67
N GLY A 471 7.02 -12.55 20.67
CA GLY A 471 6.03 -13.61 20.83
C GLY A 471 5.60 -14.18 19.48
N LEU A 472 4.29 -14.29 19.21
CA LEU A 472 3.79 -15.01 18.03
C LEU A 472 3.76 -14.18 16.74
N SER A 473 4.14 -12.91 16.80
CA SER A 473 4.26 -12.04 15.63
C SER A 473 5.71 -11.61 15.44
N GLU A 474 5.94 -10.72 14.48
CA GLU A 474 7.22 -10.04 14.23
C GLU A 474 7.40 -8.83 15.18
N MET A 475 6.40 -8.51 16.01
CA MET A 475 6.52 -7.44 17.00
C MET A 475 7.20 -7.95 18.27
N ARG A 476 8.18 -7.18 18.77
CA ARG A 476 8.73 -7.40 20.12
C ARG A 476 7.61 -7.30 21.15
N GLN A 477 7.58 -8.23 22.11
CA GLN A 477 6.57 -8.26 23.17
C GLN A 477 7.18 -8.17 24.57
N GLU A 478 8.49 -8.37 24.70
CA GLU A 478 9.23 -8.19 25.95
C GLU A 478 10.64 -7.62 25.67
N VAL A 479 11.10 -6.68 26.48
CA VAL A 479 12.45 -6.11 26.43
C VAL A 479 13.02 -5.97 27.83
N HIS A 480 14.25 -6.44 28.04
CA HIS A 480 15.02 -6.23 29.27
C HIS A 480 16.14 -5.21 29.01
N TYR A 481 16.26 -4.21 29.88
CA TYR A 481 17.21 -3.11 29.74
C TYR A 481 17.55 -2.49 31.10
N GLY A 482 18.57 -1.65 31.16
CA GLY A 482 19.10 -1.12 32.41
C GLY A 482 20.19 -2.00 33.01
N GLY A 483 21.43 -1.52 32.95
CA GLY A 483 22.61 -2.19 33.49
C GLY A 483 23.22 -3.24 32.54
N ASN A 484 24.31 -3.89 32.97
CA ASN A 484 25.02 -4.89 32.18
C ASN A 484 24.72 -6.32 32.65
N SER A 485 24.59 -7.25 31.72
CA SER A 485 24.44 -8.67 32.00
C SER A 485 25.82 -9.33 32.10
N SER A 486 26.07 -10.03 33.21
CA SER A 486 27.14 -11.02 33.28
C SER A 486 26.72 -12.40 32.75
N LEU A 487 25.43 -12.58 32.46
CA LEU A 487 24.84 -13.85 32.03
C LEU A 487 24.81 -13.98 30.50
N PRO A 488 24.98 -15.19 29.93
CA PRO A 488 24.77 -15.45 28.50
C PRO A 488 23.35 -15.10 28.00
N LEU A 489 23.21 -15.03 26.68
CA LEU A 489 21.90 -14.98 26.01
C LEU A 489 21.09 -16.26 26.31
N GLY A 490 19.81 -16.09 26.65
CA GLY A 490 18.92 -17.20 27.03
C GLY A 490 18.91 -17.53 28.54
N GLU A 491 19.75 -16.87 29.34
CA GLU A 491 19.68 -16.92 30.81
C GLU A 491 18.90 -15.71 31.36
N GLY A 492 18.21 -15.91 32.50
CA GLY A 492 17.16 -15.03 33.06
C GLY A 492 17.60 -13.67 33.61
N TRP A 493 18.51 -12.98 32.93
CA TRP A 493 18.81 -11.57 33.20
C TRP A 493 17.61 -10.70 32.83
N GLY A 494 17.11 -9.92 33.80
CA GLY A 494 15.95 -9.06 33.62
C GLY A 494 16.25 -7.58 33.40
N GLY A 495 17.52 -7.16 33.55
CA GLY A 495 17.89 -5.75 33.66
C GLY A 495 17.27 -5.04 34.87
N ASP A 496 17.52 -3.74 35.00
CA ASP A 496 16.82 -2.89 35.99
C ASP A 496 15.34 -2.71 35.62
N PHE A 497 15.02 -2.77 34.33
CA PHE A 497 13.68 -2.63 33.80
C PHE A 497 13.30 -3.74 32.83
N THR A 498 12.03 -4.10 32.84
CA THR A 498 11.44 -4.98 31.83
C THR A 498 10.19 -4.34 31.25
N LYS A 499 10.15 -4.23 29.93
CA LYS A 499 9.03 -3.63 29.20
C LYS A 499 8.26 -4.68 28.43
N TYR A 500 6.94 -4.65 28.55
CA TYR A 500 6.01 -5.52 27.82
C TYR A 500 5.19 -4.70 26.84
N TYR A 501 4.93 -5.28 25.67
CA TYR A 501 4.17 -4.63 24.59
C TYR A 501 3.02 -5.54 24.18
N SER A 502 1.88 -4.93 23.84
CA SER A 502 0.86 -5.62 23.07
C SER A 502 1.30 -5.78 21.62
N GLU A 503 0.77 -6.79 20.95
CA GLU A 503 1.05 -7.06 19.54
C GLU A 503 0.64 -5.90 18.62
N ASP A 504 -0.47 -5.22 18.95
CA ASP A 504 -0.96 -4.04 18.20
C ASP A 504 -0.21 -2.74 18.55
N GLY A 505 0.73 -2.78 19.50
CA GLY A 505 1.46 -1.59 19.99
C GLY A 505 0.61 -0.61 20.82
N GLY A 506 -0.68 -0.86 21.02
CA GLY A 506 -1.59 0.04 21.72
C GLY A 506 -1.44 0.07 23.24
N TYR A 507 -0.58 -0.78 23.81
CA TYR A 507 -0.37 -0.92 25.25
C TYR A 507 1.11 -1.17 25.57
N GLU A 508 1.58 -0.59 26.68
CA GLU A 508 2.91 -0.87 27.22
C GLU A 508 2.84 -1.00 28.75
N ILE A 509 3.70 -1.86 29.30
CA ILE A 509 3.94 -1.98 30.73
C ILE A 509 5.43 -1.88 30.97
N VAL A 510 5.88 -0.98 31.85
CA VAL A 510 7.28 -0.90 32.27
C VAL A 510 7.38 -1.34 33.73
N ARG A 511 8.07 -2.45 33.98
CA ARG A 511 8.33 -2.96 35.32
C ARG A 511 9.72 -2.54 35.77
N ASN A 512 9.82 -1.95 36.95
CA ASN A 512 11.09 -1.80 37.65
C ASN A 512 11.37 -3.11 38.41
N ASN A 513 12.46 -3.79 38.08
CA ASN A 513 12.77 -5.11 38.65
C ASN A 513 13.33 -5.04 40.07
N GLN A 514 13.85 -3.88 40.48
CA GLN A 514 14.33 -3.66 41.84
C GLN A 514 13.17 -3.48 42.83
N THR A 515 12.11 -2.76 42.43
CA THR A 515 10.96 -2.46 43.30
C THR A 515 9.74 -3.36 43.04
N GLY A 516 9.67 -4.00 41.87
CA GLY A 516 8.50 -4.75 41.41
C GLY A 516 7.30 -3.88 41.00
N GLN A 517 7.45 -2.56 41.01
CA GLN A 517 6.39 -1.62 40.61
C GLN A 517 6.30 -1.53 39.07
N GLU A 518 5.08 -1.27 38.58
CA GLU A 518 4.80 -1.19 37.16
C GLU A 518 4.20 0.16 36.76
N LYS A 519 4.66 0.71 35.65
CA LYS A 519 4.02 1.79 34.90
C LYS A 519 3.12 1.18 33.83
N HIS A 520 1.87 1.62 33.72
CA HIS A 520 0.90 1.13 32.73
C HIS A 520 0.56 2.24 31.74
N ILE A 521 0.68 1.95 30.45
CA ILE A 521 0.53 2.93 29.36
C ILE A 521 -0.52 2.42 28.38
N LEU A 522 -1.61 3.17 28.19
CA LEU A 522 -2.63 2.88 27.20
C LEU A 522 -2.67 4.02 26.17
N TYR A 523 -2.30 3.72 24.92
CA TYR A 523 -2.39 4.68 23.82
C TYR A 523 -3.85 4.75 23.34
N ILE A 524 -4.41 5.97 23.32
CA ILE A 524 -5.79 6.20 22.90
C ILE A 524 -5.79 6.56 21.42
N GLY A 525 -6.62 5.83 20.66
CA GLY A 525 -6.78 6.03 19.22
C GLY A 525 -5.68 5.44 18.35
N GLY A 526 -4.96 4.43 18.83
CA GLY A 526 -3.99 3.67 18.03
C GLY A 526 -2.76 3.24 18.81
N ALA A 527 -1.66 3.12 18.09
CA ALA A 527 -0.33 2.87 18.62
C ALA A 527 0.36 4.22 18.93
N PRO A 528 1.63 4.23 19.38
CA PRO A 528 2.33 5.45 19.76
C PRO A 528 2.56 6.43 18.61
N TYR A 529 2.50 5.98 17.36
CA TYR A 529 2.71 6.79 16.16
C TYR A 529 1.51 7.68 15.87
N GLU A 530 0.32 7.07 15.89
CA GLU A 530 -0.94 7.76 15.67
C GLU A 530 -1.30 8.56 16.92
N SER A 531 -1.21 7.94 18.11
CA SER A 531 -1.75 8.45 19.38
C SER A 531 -1.11 9.75 19.88
N ASN A 532 -1.97 10.64 20.40
CA ASN A 532 -1.61 11.90 21.06
C ASN A 532 -2.14 11.99 22.49
N ILE A 533 -2.78 10.93 22.95
CA ILE A 533 -3.41 10.85 24.25
C ILE A 533 -3.01 9.51 24.83
N VAL A 534 -2.35 9.53 25.97
CA VAL A 534 -2.07 8.31 26.72
C VAL A 534 -2.80 8.36 28.05
N TYR A 535 -3.36 7.23 28.46
CA TYR A 535 -3.75 7.05 29.86
C TYR A 535 -2.61 6.35 30.58
N LEU A 536 -1.97 7.08 31.49
CA LEU A 536 -0.73 6.69 32.16
C LEU A 536 -0.99 6.50 33.65
N LYS A 537 -0.69 5.30 34.16
CA LYS A 537 -0.48 5.05 35.59
C LYS A 537 1.02 4.92 35.82
N ASP A 538 1.61 5.84 36.56
CA ASP A 538 3.05 5.78 36.87
C ASP A 538 3.34 4.77 38.01
N TYR A 539 4.62 4.50 38.29
CA TYR A 539 5.06 3.43 39.20
C TYR A 539 4.34 3.45 40.56
N THR A 540 4.36 4.59 41.25
CA THR A 540 3.85 4.77 42.62
C THR A 540 2.38 5.12 42.69
N GLU A 541 1.73 5.39 41.55
CA GLU A 541 0.34 5.80 41.49
C GLU A 541 -0.61 4.61 41.69
N SER A 542 -1.79 4.83 42.26
CA SER A 542 -2.83 3.78 42.40
C SER A 542 -3.83 3.77 41.23
N SER A 543 -3.89 4.87 40.47
CA SER A 543 -4.76 5.05 39.31
C SER A 543 -4.05 5.87 38.25
N GLY A 544 -4.41 5.65 36.98
CA GLY A 544 -3.86 6.45 35.89
C GLY A 544 -4.53 7.81 35.71
N SER A 545 -3.92 8.62 34.86
CA SER A 545 -4.44 9.92 34.42
C SER A 545 -4.10 10.15 32.95
N TYR A 546 -4.87 11.00 32.26
CA TYR A 546 -4.54 11.33 30.86
C TYR A 546 -3.30 12.24 30.79
N LYS A 547 -2.44 11.96 29.82
CA LYS A 547 -1.33 12.80 29.39
C LYS A 547 -1.44 13.03 27.89
N PHE A 548 -1.04 14.21 27.46
CA PHE A 548 -1.27 14.68 26.10
C PHE A 548 0.07 14.93 25.41
N LEU A 549 0.28 14.22 24.30
CA LEU A 549 1.51 14.27 23.54
C LEU A 549 1.39 15.38 22.49
N HIS A 550 2.37 16.27 22.45
CA HIS A 550 2.45 17.36 21.47
C HIS A 550 3.61 17.06 20.54
N LYS A 551 3.30 16.74 19.29
CA LYS A 551 4.30 16.33 18.31
C LYS A 551 4.50 17.36 17.21
N ASP A 552 5.65 17.28 16.54
CA ASP A 552 5.88 18.00 15.29
C ASP A 552 5.22 17.30 14.09
N TYR A 553 5.40 17.88 12.89
CA TYR A 553 4.86 17.33 11.64
C TYR A 553 5.43 15.96 11.24
N LEU A 554 6.54 15.51 11.85
CA LEU A 554 7.13 14.18 11.64
C LEU A 554 6.64 13.16 12.69
N GLY A 555 5.90 13.61 13.69
CA GLY A 555 5.45 12.78 14.81
C GLY A 555 6.47 12.63 15.93
N SER A 556 7.46 13.52 16.06
CA SER A 556 8.37 13.53 17.21
C SER A 556 7.69 14.14 18.43
N ILE A 557 7.72 13.47 19.59
CA ILE A 557 7.11 13.96 20.82
C ILE A 557 7.98 15.07 21.42
N LEU A 558 7.54 16.33 21.29
CA LEU A 558 8.30 17.52 21.68
C LEU A 558 7.85 18.14 23.01
N ALA A 559 6.66 17.80 23.48
CA ALA A 559 6.18 18.11 24.83
C ALA A 559 5.09 17.13 25.27
N ILE A 560 4.92 17.00 26.59
CA ILE A 560 3.84 16.27 27.23
C ILE A 560 3.15 17.24 28.21
N SER A 561 1.83 17.33 28.15
CA SER A 561 1.03 18.07 29.13
C SER A 561 0.12 17.19 29.98
N ASP A 562 -0.23 17.71 31.15
CA ASP A 562 -1.27 17.14 32.01
C ASP A 562 -2.68 17.52 31.53
N GLU A 563 -3.69 17.03 32.23
CA GLU A 563 -5.11 17.26 31.91
C GLU A 563 -5.57 18.71 32.02
N THR A 564 -4.85 19.52 32.79
CA THR A 564 -5.12 20.96 32.94
C THR A 564 -4.37 21.82 31.92
N GLY A 565 -3.52 21.19 31.09
CA GLY A 565 -2.73 21.84 30.05
C GLY A 565 -1.38 22.37 30.53
N ASN A 566 -0.87 21.94 31.70
CA ASN A 566 0.48 22.32 32.12
C ASN A 566 1.50 21.41 31.43
N ALA A 567 2.59 22.00 30.93
CA ALA A 567 3.73 21.22 30.42
C ALA A 567 4.41 20.48 31.58
N VAL A 568 4.38 19.15 31.53
CA VAL A 568 5.08 18.29 32.50
C VAL A 568 6.45 17.85 31.99
N GLU A 569 6.63 17.82 30.67
CA GLU A 569 7.88 17.48 30.02
C GLU A 569 8.01 18.19 28.67
N GLN A 570 9.19 18.70 28.34
CA GLN A 570 9.51 19.31 27.04
C GLN A 570 10.84 18.78 26.53
N ARG A 571 10.90 18.54 25.22
CA ARG A 571 11.98 17.81 24.55
C ARG A 571 12.37 18.44 23.24
N HIS A 572 13.63 18.27 22.84
CA HIS A 572 14.11 18.66 21.52
C HIS A 572 15.08 17.61 20.97
N TYR A 573 14.95 17.32 19.68
CA TYR A 573 15.83 16.42 18.94
C TYR A 573 16.50 17.18 17.80
N ASP A 574 17.75 16.86 17.48
CA ASP A 574 18.36 17.36 16.24
C ASP A 574 17.71 16.72 15.00
N ALA A 575 18.14 17.12 13.81
CA ALA A 575 17.59 16.62 12.56
C ALA A 575 17.66 15.09 12.42
N TRP A 576 18.63 14.43 13.06
CA TRP A 576 18.89 12.99 12.96
C TRP A 576 18.44 12.21 14.20
N GLY A 577 17.75 12.85 15.15
CA GLY A 577 17.16 12.19 16.30
C GLY A 577 17.98 12.19 17.59
N ASN A 578 19.14 12.86 17.64
CA ASN A 578 19.88 13.02 18.90
C ASN A 578 19.08 13.88 19.89
N PHE A 579 18.92 13.41 21.12
CA PHE A 579 18.15 14.09 22.16
C PHE A 579 18.96 15.23 22.77
N THR A 580 18.68 16.48 22.36
CA THR A 580 19.57 17.61 22.67
C THR A 580 19.11 18.50 23.81
N HIS A 581 17.80 18.57 24.10
CA HIS A 581 17.29 19.37 25.22
C HIS A 581 16.16 18.66 25.94
N LEU A 582 16.15 18.78 27.27
CA LEU A 582 15.12 18.24 28.15
C LEU A 582 14.76 19.26 29.23
N LYS A 583 13.47 19.43 29.50
CA LYS A 583 12.97 20.18 30.67
C LYS A 583 11.82 19.41 31.31
N ILE A 584 11.92 19.18 32.62
CA ILE A 584 10.90 18.49 33.43
C ILE A 584 10.14 19.53 34.27
N GLY A 585 8.85 19.72 33.99
CA GLY A 585 8.00 20.70 34.66
C GLY A 585 8.66 22.08 34.77
N SER A 586 8.83 22.58 36.00
CA SER A 586 9.47 23.88 36.29
C SER A 586 10.98 23.81 36.53
N GLN A 587 11.63 22.66 36.33
CA GLN A 587 13.07 22.52 36.52
C GLN A 587 13.86 23.29 35.45
N THR A 588 15.14 23.52 35.72
CA THR A 588 16.07 24.12 34.75
C THR A 588 16.21 23.21 33.53
N MET A 589 16.27 23.82 32.35
CA MET A 589 16.50 23.11 31.09
C MET A 589 17.90 22.48 31.06
N ILE A 590 17.96 21.23 30.63
CA ILE A 590 19.17 20.47 30.35
C ILE A 590 19.49 20.62 28.86
N VAL A 591 20.74 20.95 28.53
CA VAL A 591 21.21 21.26 27.18
C VAL A 591 22.41 20.40 26.84
N GLY A 592 22.38 19.77 25.67
CA GLY A 592 23.44 18.94 25.11
C GLY A 592 23.17 17.45 25.27
N VAL A 593 23.56 16.67 24.26
CA VAL A 593 23.30 15.22 24.18
C VAL A 593 23.88 14.48 25.39
N GLN A 594 25.12 14.77 25.76
CA GLN A 594 25.78 14.11 26.89
C GLN A 594 25.07 14.41 28.22
N GLN A 595 24.70 15.68 28.45
CA GLN A 595 24.03 16.11 29.66
C GLN A 595 22.63 15.50 29.80
N VAL A 596 21.90 15.34 28.68
CA VAL A 596 20.62 14.63 28.67
C VAL A 596 20.85 13.15 28.99
N THR A 597 21.82 12.49 28.36
CA THR A 597 22.15 11.08 28.65
C THR A 597 22.54 10.86 30.12
N ASP A 598 23.36 11.74 30.70
CA ASP A 598 23.80 11.64 32.10
C ASP A 598 22.62 11.81 33.07
N TYR A 599 21.66 12.68 32.74
CA TYR A 599 20.43 12.82 33.50
C TYR A 599 19.58 11.54 33.44
N LEU A 600 19.41 10.97 32.25
CA LEU A 600 18.62 9.75 32.03
C LEU A 600 19.24 8.49 32.65
N ALA A 601 20.55 8.48 32.91
CA ALA A 601 21.20 7.38 33.62
C ALA A 601 20.68 7.21 35.07
N ASN A 602 20.06 8.24 35.65
CA ASN A 602 19.59 8.22 37.04
C ASN A 602 18.11 8.61 37.19
N ASN A 603 17.43 8.96 36.10
CA ASN A 603 16.07 9.48 36.12
C ASN A 603 15.25 8.89 34.97
N ASN A 604 13.96 8.69 35.21
CA ASN A 604 13.04 8.13 34.22
C ASN A 604 12.18 9.23 33.60
N LEU A 605 11.90 9.09 32.30
CA LEU A 605 10.90 9.92 31.61
C LEU A 605 9.49 9.38 31.85
N LEU A 606 8.48 10.19 31.50
CA LEU A 606 7.10 9.68 31.46
C LEU A 606 6.95 8.57 30.42
N LEU A 607 7.54 8.78 29.25
CA LEU A 607 7.60 7.83 28.13
C LEU A 607 9.02 7.75 27.57
N ASP A 608 9.49 6.54 27.25
CA ASP A 608 10.79 6.30 26.61
C ASP A 608 10.75 6.56 25.08
N ARG A 609 9.59 6.99 24.56
CA ARG A 609 9.36 7.29 23.14
C ARG A 609 9.53 8.77 22.84
N GLY A 610 10.16 9.10 21.72
CA GLY A 610 10.60 10.47 21.42
C GLY A 610 10.56 10.83 19.95
N TYR A 611 11.75 10.87 19.33
CA TYR A 611 11.94 11.19 17.91
C TYR A 611 11.06 10.29 17.02
N THR A 612 10.21 10.91 16.20
CA THR A 612 9.22 10.22 15.34
C THR A 612 8.36 9.16 16.09
N SER A 613 8.11 9.36 17.39
CA SER A 613 7.39 8.42 18.29
C SER A 613 8.07 7.05 18.49
N HIS A 614 9.33 6.91 18.07
CA HIS A 614 10.13 5.72 18.31
C HIS A 614 10.73 5.68 19.71
N GLU A 615 11.03 4.47 20.17
CA GLU A 615 11.58 4.21 21.49
C GLU A 615 13.10 4.42 21.53
N HIS A 616 13.57 5.09 22.57
CA HIS A 616 14.98 5.41 22.80
C HIS A 616 15.53 4.50 23.91
N PHE A 617 16.63 3.82 23.63
CA PHE A 617 17.44 3.13 24.64
C PHE A 617 18.67 3.99 24.94
N SER A 618 18.52 4.94 25.87
CA SER A 618 19.53 5.99 26.13
C SER A 618 20.88 5.44 26.60
N GLU A 619 20.90 4.30 27.30
CA GLU A 619 22.13 3.67 27.80
C GLU A 619 23.05 3.15 26.67
N VAL A 620 22.45 2.71 25.56
CA VAL A 620 23.17 2.29 24.34
C VAL A 620 23.15 3.35 23.24
N GLY A 621 22.40 4.45 23.43
CA GLY A 621 22.32 5.55 22.48
C GLY A 621 21.62 5.20 21.16
N LEU A 622 20.78 4.16 21.14
CA LEU A 622 20.09 3.68 19.95
C LEU A 622 18.59 3.94 20.01
N ILE A 623 17.98 4.08 18.84
CA ILE A 623 16.52 4.21 18.67
C ILE A 623 16.01 2.92 18.02
N HIS A 624 15.04 2.29 18.65
CA HIS A 624 14.40 1.10 18.11
C HIS A 624 13.19 1.50 17.26
N MET A 625 13.32 1.35 15.95
CA MET A 625 12.30 1.76 14.98
C MET A 625 11.32 0.64 14.62
N ASN A 626 11.15 -0.34 15.52
CA ASN A 626 10.42 -1.61 15.35
C ASN A 626 11.16 -2.61 14.48
N GLY A 627 11.16 -2.50 13.15
CA GLY A 627 11.87 -3.49 12.33
C GLY A 627 13.39 -3.37 12.36
N ARG A 628 13.91 -2.16 12.65
CA ARG A 628 15.37 -1.90 12.63
C ARG A 628 15.85 -1.06 13.80
N LEU A 629 17.12 -1.25 14.15
CA LEU A 629 17.85 -0.37 15.04
C LEU A 629 18.47 0.78 14.26
N TYR A 630 18.19 2.00 14.70
CA TYR A 630 18.71 3.23 14.13
C TYR A 630 19.68 3.90 15.10
N ASP A 631 20.82 4.32 14.56
CA ASP A 631 21.84 5.07 15.30
C ASP A 631 21.84 6.54 14.83
N PRO A 632 21.46 7.50 15.70
CA PRO A 632 21.40 8.92 15.36
C PRO A 632 22.79 9.59 15.20
N ILE A 633 23.86 8.99 15.73
CA ILE A 633 25.24 9.46 15.55
C ILE A 633 25.75 8.98 14.19
N LEU A 634 25.54 7.72 13.84
CA LEU A 634 25.92 7.17 12.53
C LEU A 634 24.97 7.61 11.41
N ARG A 635 23.76 8.06 11.76
CA ARG A 635 22.70 8.56 10.87
C ARG A 635 22.18 7.50 9.90
N ARG A 636 22.10 6.27 10.39
CA ARG A 636 21.75 5.10 9.57
C ARG A 636 21.23 3.94 10.39
N PHE A 637 20.57 2.99 9.72
CA PHE A 637 20.20 1.71 10.30
C PHE A 637 21.41 0.78 10.45
N LEU A 638 21.34 -0.11 11.44
CA LEU A 638 22.41 -1.04 11.80
C LEU A 638 22.26 -2.42 11.15
N ASN A 639 21.07 -2.75 10.65
CA ASN A 639 20.77 -3.87 9.77
C ASN A 639 20.21 -3.37 8.43
N ALA A 640 20.31 -4.21 7.40
CA ALA A 640 19.77 -3.88 6.08
C ALA A 640 18.26 -4.10 6.06
N ASP A 641 17.55 -3.20 5.36
CA ASP A 641 16.13 -3.36 5.00
C ASP A 641 15.88 -4.70 4.32
N GLU A 642 14.80 -5.38 4.68
CA GLU A 642 14.42 -6.61 3.98
C GLU A 642 13.94 -6.33 2.55
N ASN A 643 13.41 -5.13 2.33
CA ASN A 643 12.72 -4.73 1.12
C ASN A 643 13.53 -3.70 0.32
N ILE A 644 13.24 -3.65 -0.98
CA ILE A 644 13.55 -2.50 -1.83
C ILE A 644 12.18 -1.95 -2.23
N GLN A 645 11.69 -0.98 -1.48
CA GLN A 645 10.33 -0.47 -1.63
C GLN A 645 10.15 0.31 -2.94
N ASP A 646 11.23 0.89 -3.48
CA ASP A 646 11.22 1.67 -4.73
C ASP A 646 12.33 1.19 -5.70
N PRO A 647 12.14 0.06 -6.41
CA PRO A 647 13.22 -0.67 -7.08
C PRO A 647 13.87 0.02 -8.28
N TYR A 648 13.41 1.21 -8.69
CA TYR A 648 13.95 1.94 -9.82
C TYR A 648 14.49 3.33 -9.43
N ASN A 649 14.63 3.58 -8.12
CA ASN A 649 15.31 4.73 -7.53
C ASN A 649 16.63 4.27 -6.90
N THR A 650 17.73 4.89 -7.31
CA THR A 650 19.07 4.48 -6.88
C THR A 650 19.30 4.64 -5.38
N GLN A 651 18.66 5.62 -4.73
CA GLN A 651 18.80 5.85 -3.28
C GLN A 651 18.19 4.73 -2.44
N ASN A 652 17.14 4.06 -2.92
CA ASN A 652 16.45 3.00 -2.19
C ASN A 652 17.27 1.70 -2.15
N TYR A 653 18.28 1.55 -3.01
CA TYR A 653 19.22 0.44 -2.94
C TYR A 653 20.18 0.53 -1.75
N ASN A 654 20.37 1.72 -1.15
CA ASN A 654 21.04 1.83 0.13
C ASN A 654 20.11 1.39 1.26
N LYS A 655 20.03 0.08 1.49
CA LYS A 655 19.19 -0.58 2.50
C LYS A 655 19.51 -0.22 3.96
N TYR A 656 20.57 0.56 4.21
CA TYR A 656 20.92 1.05 5.55
C TYR A 656 20.59 2.55 5.72
N GLY A 657 20.25 3.25 4.64
CA GLY A 657 19.98 4.68 4.68
C GLY A 657 18.68 4.98 5.43
N TYR A 658 18.72 5.93 6.36
CA TYR A 658 17.50 6.42 6.99
C TYR A 658 16.83 7.43 6.05
N VAL A 659 15.58 7.15 5.66
CA VAL A 659 14.70 8.09 4.93
C VAL A 659 15.36 8.81 3.75
N MET A 660 16.13 8.05 2.95
CA MET A 660 16.85 8.55 1.77
C MET A 660 17.80 9.73 2.06
N ASN A 661 18.31 9.78 3.30
CA ASN A 661 19.15 10.84 3.84
C ASN A 661 18.46 12.22 3.96
N ASN A 662 17.13 12.24 4.12
CA ASN A 662 16.38 13.47 4.43
C ASN A 662 15.40 13.28 5.61
N PRO A 663 15.92 13.37 6.84
CA PRO A 663 15.14 13.14 8.06
C PRO A 663 14.22 14.29 8.46
N LEU A 664 14.20 15.36 7.67
CA LEU A 664 13.31 16.50 7.87
C LEU A 664 12.10 16.46 6.91
N MET A 665 12.09 15.53 5.96
CA MET A 665 10.98 15.39 5.01
C MET A 665 10.24 14.07 5.20
N TYR A 666 10.92 13.00 5.62
CA TYR A 666 10.27 11.71 5.81
C TYR A 666 10.52 11.13 7.20
N ASN A 667 9.63 10.24 7.61
CA ASN A 667 9.79 9.35 8.75
C ASN A 667 9.59 7.89 8.29
N ASP A 668 10.05 6.95 9.11
CA ASP A 668 9.90 5.50 8.91
C ASP A 668 9.21 4.91 10.16
N PRO A 669 7.87 4.87 10.23
CA PRO A 669 7.12 4.51 11.44
C PRO A 669 7.27 3.05 11.89
N ASN A 670 7.62 2.13 10.98
CA ASN A 670 7.80 0.72 11.32
C ASN A 670 9.23 0.21 11.12
N GLY A 671 10.14 1.08 10.66
CA GLY A 671 11.53 0.76 10.48
C GLY A 671 11.80 -0.12 9.26
N GLU A 672 10.84 -0.53 8.44
CA GLU A 672 11.04 -1.31 7.20
C GLU A 672 10.29 -0.69 6.03
N PHE A 673 9.66 0.45 6.28
CA PHE A 673 8.69 1.03 5.39
C PHE A 673 8.78 2.54 5.47
N ILE A 674 9.35 3.12 4.42
CA ILE A 674 9.29 4.56 4.26
C ILE A 674 7.87 4.95 3.91
N TRP A 675 7.10 5.46 4.89
CA TRP A 675 5.62 5.59 4.87
C TRP A 675 5.07 6.43 3.72
N PHE A 676 5.92 7.06 2.90
CA PHE A 676 5.49 7.58 1.62
C PHE A 676 5.08 6.49 0.61
N LEU A 677 5.59 5.25 0.72
CA LEU A 677 5.32 4.16 -0.23
C LEU A 677 3.99 3.35 -0.06
N PRO A 678 3.26 3.26 1.09
CA PRO A 678 2.02 2.49 1.15
C PRO A 678 0.80 3.39 1.05
N ALA A 679 0.88 4.71 1.29
CA ALA A 679 -0.07 5.66 0.77
C ALA A 679 0.24 5.96 -0.69
N ILE A 680 1.42 5.65 -1.21
CA ILE A 680 1.57 5.40 -2.63
C ILE A 680 0.76 4.17 -3.04
N TRP A 681 0.55 3.17 -2.17
CA TRP A 681 -0.27 1.99 -2.47
C TRP A 681 -1.79 2.15 -2.19
N ALA A 682 -2.18 2.92 -1.18
CA ALA A 682 -3.56 3.24 -0.79
C ALA A 682 -4.05 4.56 -1.43
N ALA A 683 -3.13 5.48 -1.73
CA ALA A 683 -3.30 6.60 -2.66
C ALA A 683 -2.63 6.37 -4.03
N THR A 684 -2.41 5.09 -4.42
CA THR A 684 -2.33 4.63 -5.84
C THR A 684 -3.51 5.12 -6.65
N HIS A 685 -4.56 5.62 -5.99
CA HIS A 685 -5.74 6.11 -6.65
C HIS A 685 -5.92 7.64 -6.60
N VAL A 686 -5.05 8.42 -5.94
CA VAL A 686 -5.28 9.88 -5.83
C VAL A 686 -4.04 10.79 -5.91
N PHE A 687 -2.83 10.36 -5.58
CA PHE A 687 -1.62 11.15 -5.90
C PHE A 687 -0.87 10.62 -7.12
N TRP A 688 -1.08 9.35 -7.45
CA TRP A 688 -0.47 8.72 -8.61
C TRP A 688 -1.20 8.96 -9.94
N ALA A 689 -2.33 9.65 -9.89
CA ALA A 689 -2.98 10.14 -11.10
C ALA A 689 -2.31 11.42 -11.66
N THR A 690 -1.49 12.15 -10.89
CA THR A 690 -0.97 13.46 -11.32
C THR A 690 0.55 13.56 -11.46
N VAL A 691 1.34 12.63 -10.87
CA VAL A 691 2.80 12.54 -11.08
C VAL A 691 3.29 11.10 -11.34
N ILE A 692 2.42 10.15 -11.73
CA ILE A 692 2.89 9.02 -12.56
C ILE A 692 2.95 9.50 -14.02
N THR A 693 3.88 10.39 -14.29
CA THR A 693 4.26 10.71 -15.66
C THR A 693 5.41 9.77 -16.06
N GLY A 694 5.05 8.51 -16.10
CA GLY A 694 5.87 7.42 -16.60
C GLY A 694 4.96 6.30 -17.09
N ALA A 695 3.98 5.93 -16.26
CA ALA A 695 3.02 4.87 -16.54
C ALA A 695 1.84 5.37 -17.37
N VAL A 696 1.39 6.62 -17.19
CA VAL A 696 0.37 7.24 -18.06
C VAL A 696 0.92 7.48 -19.45
N ILE A 697 2.22 7.75 -19.52
CA ILE A 697 2.93 7.99 -20.76
C ILE A 697 3.34 6.67 -21.44
N GLY A 698 3.78 5.66 -20.69
CA GLY A 698 3.93 4.29 -21.20
C GLY A 698 2.60 3.67 -21.64
N ALA A 699 1.50 3.93 -20.94
CA ALA A 699 0.15 3.54 -21.32
C ALA A 699 -0.38 4.31 -22.55
N ALA A 700 0.00 5.58 -22.73
CA ALA A 700 -0.31 6.36 -23.93
C ALA A 700 0.48 5.87 -25.16
N ILE A 701 1.72 5.43 -24.97
CA ILE A 701 2.52 4.75 -26.01
C ILE A 701 1.92 3.37 -26.31
N GLY A 702 1.54 2.58 -25.30
CA GLY A 702 0.93 1.25 -25.48
C GLY A 702 -0.48 1.28 -26.09
N ALA A 703 -1.33 2.22 -25.69
CA ALA A 703 -2.64 2.46 -26.28
C ALA A 703 -2.53 3.08 -27.69
N GLY A 704 -1.62 4.04 -27.84
CA GLY A 704 -1.24 4.67 -29.10
C GLY A 704 -0.40 3.79 -30.04
N MET A 705 -0.03 2.56 -29.62
CA MET A 705 0.56 1.47 -30.40
C MET A 705 -0.38 0.26 -30.61
N TYR A 706 -1.59 0.27 -30.01
CA TYR A 706 -2.65 -0.73 -30.26
C TYR A 706 -3.82 -0.23 -31.14
N ALA A 707 -4.16 1.07 -31.07
CA ALA A 707 -5.26 1.69 -31.84
C ALA A 707 -5.12 1.77 -33.39
N ILE A 708 -3.97 2.15 -33.93
CA ILE A 708 -3.60 2.27 -35.36
C ILE A 708 -3.25 0.88 -35.98
N GLN A 709 -2.90 -0.12 -35.19
CA GLN A 709 -2.76 -1.52 -35.55
C GLN A 709 -4.14 -2.14 -35.69
N ALA A 710 -5.07 -1.82 -34.80
CA ALA A 710 -6.48 -2.13 -34.97
C ALA A 710 -7.10 -1.45 -36.20
N GLN A 711 -6.65 -0.25 -36.57
CA GLN A 711 -7.11 0.45 -37.78
C GLN A 711 -6.48 -0.06 -39.09
N ILE A 712 -5.18 -0.39 -39.12
CA ILE A 712 -4.48 -0.94 -40.31
C ILE A 712 -4.85 -2.41 -40.56
N SER A 713 -5.22 -3.14 -39.51
CA SER A 713 -5.60 -4.56 -39.62
C SER A 713 -7.09 -4.84 -39.50
N GLY A 714 -7.93 -3.79 -39.44
CA GLY A 714 -9.39 -3.86 -39.31
C GLY A 714 -9.94 -4.44 -38.00
N ASN A 715 -9.08 -4.86 -37.07
CA ASN A 715 -9.44 -5.63 -35.89
C ASN A 715 -9.16 -4.85 -34.61
N TRP A 716 -10.17 -4.09 -34.16
CA TRP A 716 -10.24 -3.46 -32.85
C TRP A 716 -10.63 -4.45 -31.75
N SER A 717 -9.90 -4.46 -30.63
CA SER A 717 -10.28 -5.25 -29.45
C SER A 717 -9.98 -4.51 -28.14
N TRP A 718 -11.04 -4.27 -27.37
CA TRP A 718 -10.95 -3.65 -26.04
C TRP A 718 -10.03 -4.42 -25.08
N GLY A 719 -9.86 -5.72 -25.32
CA GLY A 719 -8.98 -6.61 -24.58
C GLY A 719 -7.49 -6.48 -24.87
N GLY A 720 -7.12 -6.16 -26.11
CA GLY A 720 -5.73 -5.88 -26.48
C GLY A 720 -5.34 -4.44 -26.15
N PHE A 721 -6.31 -3.52 -26.20
CA PHE A 721 -6.19 -2.14 -25.73
C PHE A 721 -5.94 -2.07 -24.22
N GLY A 722 -6.70 -2.83 -23.43
CA GLY A 722 -6.50 -2.90 -21.97
C GLY A 722 -5.14 -3.51 -21.57
N LYS A 723 -4.62 -4.49 -22.33
CA LYS A 723 -3.30 -5.10 -22.08
C LYS A 723 -2.13 -4.19 -22.40
N SER A 724 -2.23 -3.40 -23.48
CA SER A 724 -1.16 -2.49 -23.88
C SER A 724 -1.09 -1.27 -22.95
N ILE A 725 -2.22 -0.85 -22.40
CA ILE A 725 -2.31 0.09 -21.26
C ILE A 725 -1.64 -0.49 -20.01
N LEU A 726 -1.91 -1.77 -19.70
CA LEU A 726 -1.35 -2.45 -18.53
C LEU A 726 0.17 -2.64 -18.63
N MET A 727 0.68 -3.05 -19.80
CA MET A 727 2.11 -3.25 -20.01
C MET A 727 2.92 -1.95 -20.04
N GLY A 728 2.37 -0.87 -20.61
CA GLY A 728 2.99 0.46 -20.54
C GLY A 728 2.96 1.09 -19.14
N SER A 729 2.08 0.59 -18.27
CA SER A 729 1.97 1.09 -16.90
C SER A 729 3.04 0.55 -15.94
N VAL A 730 3.55 -0.65 -16.21
CA VAL A 730 4.64 -1.29 -15.44
C VAL A 730 5.93 -0.48 -15.54
N THR A 731 6.07 0.33 -16.60
CA THR A 731 7.35 0.92 -16.97
C THR A 731 7.66 2.32 -16.50
N GLY A 732 6.69 2.98 -15.89
CA GLY A 732 6.87 4.32 -15.34
C GLY A 732 6.86 4.42 -13.83
N ALA A 733 6.60 3.33 -13.14
CA ALA A 733 6.03 3.36 -11.80
C ALA A 733 7.00 3.75 -10.67
N VAL A 734 8.24 4.17 -10.96
CA VAL A 734 9.24 4.37 -9.89
C VAL A 734 10.31 5.38 -10.27
N SER A 735 10.12 6.58 -9.78
CA SER A 735 11.21 7.49 -9.47
C SER A 735 10.74 8.26 -8.23
N ALA A 736 10.27 7.50 -7.24
CA ALA A 736 9.42 7.96 -6.17
C ALA A 736 10.20 8.45 -4.94
N GLY A 737 11.53 8.40 -4.95
CA GLY A 737 12.29 8.79 -3.76
C GLY A 737 13.19 10.00 -3.89
N LEU A 738 12.80 11.04 -4.64
CA LEU A 738 13.53 12.31 -4.64
C LEU A 738 12.69 13.58 -4.42
N GLY A 739 11.49 13.43 -3.86
CA GLY A 739 10.80 14.54 -3.22
C GLY A 739 9.35 14.25 -2.95
N GLN A 740 8.92 14.41 -1.69
CA GLN A 740 7.51 14.62 -1.32
C GLN A 740 6.92 15.92 -1.90
N VAL A 741 7.35 16.31 -3.08
CA VAL A 741 6.83 17.47 -3.75
C VAL A 741 5.57 16.98 -4.43
N PHE A 742 4.42 17.20 -3.82
CA PHE A 742 3.50 18.29 -4.18
C PHE A 742 2.40 18.39 -3.13
N SER A 743 2.71 19.16 -2.09
CA SER A 743 1.82 19.99 -1.26
C SER A 743 0.68 19.36 -0.47
N ALA A 744 0.61 19.85 0.76
CA ALA A 744 -0.60 20.04 1.55
C ALA A 744 -1.79 20.50 0.71
N SER A 745 -2.81 19.64 0.61
CA SER A 745 -4.22 19.97 0.81
C SER A 745 -5.17 19.13 -0.05
N GLY A 746 -5.80 18.08 0.51
CA GLY A 746 -7.10 17.69 -0.04
C GLY A 746 -7.60 16.31 0.30
N PHE A 747 -8.59 16.23 1.20
CA PHE A 747 -9.85 15.50 1.00
C PHE A 747 -10.61 15.20 2.32
N TRP A 748 -11.48 16.10 2.79
CA TRP A 748 -12.59 15.67 3.65
C TRP A 748 -13.92 15.77 2.90
N GLY A 749 -14.58 14.62 2.85
CA GLY A 749 -15.86 14.49 2.18
C GLY A 749 -16.43 13.07 2.04
N SER A 750 -15.65 11.99 2.23
CA SER A 750 -16.26 10.64 2.27
C SER A 750 -15.41 9.55 2.94
N VAL A 751 -14.66 9.89 3.99
CA VAL A 751 -14.21 8.90 5.00
C VAL A 751 -15.29 8.68 6.07
N GLY A 752 -16.47 9.27 5.89
CA GLY A 752 -17.67 8.89 6.63
C GLY A 752 -18.32 7.56 6.22
N ASN A 753 -17.79 6.79 5.23
CA ASN A 753 -18.49 5.59 4.74
C ASN A 753 -17.65 4.39 4.22
N ALA A 754 -16.31 4.37 4.27
CA ALA A 754 -15.54 3.23 3.74
C ALA A 754 -14.36 2.74 4.59
N ALA A 755 -13.92 3.47 5.62
CA ALA A 755 -13.03 2.96 6.68
C ALA A 755 -13.79 2.06 7.69
N LEU A 756 -14.80 1.36 7.17
CA LEU A 756 -15.99 0.89 7.86
C LEU A 756 -16.33 -0.56 7.58
N ALA A 757 -15.48 -1.21 6.80
CA ALA A 757 -15.50 -2.65 6.64
C ALA A 757 -14.13 -3.21 7.08
N GLY A 758 -14.00 -3.49 8.38
CA GLY A 758 -12.95 -4.34 8.94
C GLY A 758 -11.84 -3.61 9.69
N ALA A 759 -11.82 -3.80 11.01
CA ALA A 759 -10.77 -3.47 11.99
C ALA A 759 -10.56 -1.98 12.41
N GLY A 760 -11.15 -1.59 13.55
CA GLY A 760 -10.28 -1.34 14.71
C GLY A 760 -9.94 0.07 15.26
N SER A 761 -10.67 1.17 15.05
CA SER A 761 -10.67 2.36 15.96
C SER A 761 -9.42 3.29 16.12
N ASP A 762 -8.74 3.71 15.05
CA ASP A 762 -7.48 4.50 15.17
C ASP A 762 -7.54 5.97 14.68
N GLY A 763 -8.72 6.59 14.64
CA GLY A 763 -8.94 7.89 13.96
C GLY A 763 -8.71 9.17 14.77
N VAL A 764 -8.37 9.09 16.06
CA VAL A 764 -8.44 10.24 16.99
C VAL A 764 -7.23 11.15 16.90
N ALA A 765 -6.07 10.55 16.71
CA ALA A 765 -4.83 11.21 17.04
C ALA A 765 -4.09 11.75 15.80
N SER A 766 -4.52 11.32 14.63
CA SER A 766 -4.17 11.89 13.32
C SER A 766 -4.56 13.36 13.16
N ILE A 767 -5.53 13.83 13.95
CA ILE A 767 -6.11 15.17 13.85
C ILE A 767 -5.30 16.21 14.67
N ILE A 768 -4.42 15.77 15.58
CA ILE A 768 -3.81 16.66 16.59
C ILE A 768 -2.44 17.24 16.17
N ASN A 769 -1.60 16.52 15.42
CA ASN A 769 -0.28 17.03 15.00
C ASN A 769 -0.17 17.33 13.50
N GLY A 770 -1.27 17.29 12.74
CA GLY A 770 -1.18 17.21 11.29
C GLY A 770 -0.50 15.93 10.78
N THR A 771 -0.28 14.94 11.65
CA THR A 771 0.27 13.62 11.31
C THR A 771 -0.87 12.70 10.91
N ASN A 772 -1.38 12.93 9.71
CA ASN A 772 -1.73 11.95 8.68
C ASN A 772 -1.81 12.68 7.34
N PHE A 773 -0.69 13.35 6.98
CA PHE A 773 -0.45 13.96 5.66
C PHE A 773 -0.77 13.00 4.49
N LEU A 774 -0.82 11.69 4.75
CA LEU A 774 -0.94 10.65 3.74
C LEU A 774 -2.23 9.82 3.74
N GLU A 775 -2.99 9.79 4.84
CA GLU A 775 -4.25 9.01 4.90
C GLU A 775 -5.48 9.83 4.46
N GLY A 776 -5.37 11.16 4.52
CA GLY A 776 -6.27 12.12 3.87
C GLY A 776 -6.04 12.26 2.36
N LEU A 777 -5.12 11.48 1.78
CA LEU A 777 -4.75 11.58 0.37
C LEU A 777 -5.81 10.95 -0.56
N THR A 778 -6.90 10.35 -0.10
CA THR A 778 -7.65 9.34 -0.88
C THR A 778 -8.97 9.77 -1.55
N LYS A 779 -9.26 11.07 -1.80
CA LYS A 779 -10.34 11.44 -2.78
C LYS A 779 -10.28 12.90 -3.29
N GLY A 780 -9.21 13.21 -4.00
CA GLY A 780 -9.12 14.31 -4.95
C GLY A 780 -9.01 13.76 -6.37
N ALA A 781 -10.11 13.32 -6.98
CA ALA A 781 -10.05 12.79 -8.34
C ALA A 781 -9.74 13.91 -9.33
N VAL A 782 -8.61 13.81 -10.05
CA VAL A 782 -8.19 14.28 -11.42
C VAL A 782 -6.83 13.55 -11.60
N ILE A 783 -6.59 12.60 -12.49
CA ILE A 783 -6.58 12.65 -13.95
C ILE A 783 -7.01 11.26 -14.47
N GLY A 784 -8.30 11.10 -14.77
CA GLY A 784 -8.82 9.98 -15.57
C GLY A 784 -9.25 10.40 -17.00
N GLY A 785 -9.30 11.72 -17.27
CA GLY A 785 -9.79 12.26 -18.54
C GLY A 785 -8.70 12.52 -19.59
N ALA A 786 -7.43 12.66 -19.20
CA ALA A 786 -6.36 13.13 -20.10
C ALA A 786 -5.86 12.14 -21.16
N VAL A 787 -6.45 10.95 -21.24
CA VAL A 787 -5.99 9.87 -22.14
C VAL A 787 -6.76 9.84 -23.47
N ALA A 788 -7.89 10.55 -23.59
CA ALA A 788 -8.72 10.48 -24.81
C ALA A 788 -8.17 11.27 -26.02
N GLY A 789 -7.18 12.15 -25.81
CA GLY A 789 -6.78 13.14 -26.83
C GLY A 789 -5.61 12.77 -27.74
N ILE A 790 -4.77 11.80 -27.39
CA ILE A 790 -3.44 11.59 -28.01
C ILE A 790 -3.38 10.19 -28.65
N THR A 791 -4.46 9.82 -29.35
CA THR A 791 -4.64 8.47 -29.93
C THR A 791 -4.21 8.38 -31.40
N TYR A 792 -3.76 9.48 -32.01
CA TYR A 792 -3.80 9.62 -33.47
C TYR A 792 -2.54 9.17 -34.27
N THR A 793 -1.33 9.07 -33.71
CA THR A 793 -0.11 9.09 -34.59
C THR A 793 0.84 7.87 -34.65
N MET A 794 0.85 6.83 -33.79
CA MET A 794 1.87 5.73 -33.92
C MET A 794 1.48 4.24 -33.73
N ASN A 795 0.66 3.64 -34.59
CA ASN A 795 0.79 2.18 -34.81
C ASN A 795 0.84 1.72 -36.24
N PHE A 796 2.05 1.81 -36.76
CA PHE A 796 2.46 1.03 -37.90
C PHE A 796 3.21 -0.28 -37.56
N TYR A 797 3.52 -0.64 -36.29
CA TYR A 797 4.34 -1.85 -36.02
C TYR A 797 3.95 -2.68 -34.77
N SER A 798 3.79 -4.00 -34.98
CA SER A 798 3.95 -5.15 -34.02
C SER A 798 2.73 -5.73 -33.30
N LYS A 799 2.20 -6.86 -33.81
CA LYS A 799 0.97 -7.56 -33.41
C LYS A 799 1.31 -9.01 -33.02
N THR A 800 1.34 -9.38 -31.74
CA THR A 800 1.20 -10.79 -31.26
C THR A 800 1.06 -10.90 -29.74
N GLY A 801 -0.03 -11.51 -29.26
CA GLY A 801 -0.10 -12.30 -28.01
C GLY A 801 -0.44 -11.57 -26.71
N GLY A 802 -1.51 -11.97 -26.02
CA GLY A 802 -1.82 -11.40 -24.70
C GLY A 802 -2.58 -12.32 -23.74
N LYS A 803 -2.52 -12.02 -22.42
CA LYS A 803 -3.39 -12.55 -21.33
C LYS A 803 -4.26 -11.47 -20.66
N GLN A 804 -5.59 -11.65 -20.66
CA GLN A 804 -6.53 -10.73 -19.99
C GLN A 804 -6.72 -11.17 -18.55
N ALA A 805 -6.82 -10.19 -17.64
CA ALA A 805 -7.41 -10.32 -16.32
C ALA A 805 -8.45 -9.22 -16.13
N GLY A 806 -9.52 -9.51 -15.40
CA GLY A 806 -10.38 -8.48 -14.82
C GLY A 806 -11.87 -8.80 -14.75
N ALA A 807 -12.26 -9.73 -13.90
CA ALA A 807 -13.61 -9.78 -13.35
C ALA A 807 -13.71 -8.81 -12.15
N LYS A 808 -14.79 -8.02 -12.09
CA LYS A 808 -15.25 -7.37 -10.85
C LYS A 808 -16.55 -8.06 -10.43
N PHE A 809 -16.55 -8.56 -9.20
CA PHE A 809 -17.71 -9.18 -8.55
C PHE A 809 -18.69 -8.10 -8.08
N GLY A 810 -19.95 -8.25 -8.47
CA GLY A 810 -21.07 -7.41 -8.02
C GLY A 810 -22.39 -7.95 -8.54
N ASN A 811 -23.10 -8.67 -7.68
CA ASN A 811 -24.52 -9.06 -7.76
C ASN A 811 -25.06 -9.82 -8.99
N GLY A 812 -24.19 -10.43 -9.80
CA GLY A 812 -24.49 -11.68 -10.51
C GLY A 812 -25.74 -11.68 -11.40
N LYS A 813 -26.13 -10.53 -11.98
CA LYS A 813 -27.15 -10.43 -13.03
C LYS A 813 -26.71 -9.37 -14.04
N ALA A 814 -26.80 -9.69 -15.31
CA ALA A 814 -26.51 -8.81 -16.43
C ALA A 814 -27.76 -8.69 -17.30
N GLU A 815 -28.03 -7.49 -17.79
CA GLU A 815 -29.01 -7.30 -18.85
C GLU A 815 -28.38 -7.77 -20.16
N ILE A 816 -28.94 -8.83 -20.74
CA ILE A 816 -28.48 -9.44 -21.99
C ILE A 816 -29.50 -9.11 -23.07
N ASP A 817 -29.03 -8.46 -24.13
CA ASP A 817 -29.82 -8.16 -25.31
C ASP A 817 -29.84 -9.38 -26.23
N LEU A 818 -30.99 -10.06 -26.32
CA LEU A 818 -31.14 -11.27 -27.11
C LEU A 818 -31.33 -10.99 -28.61
N SER A 819 -31.50 -9.73 -29.02
CA SER A 819 -31.66 -9.35 -30.45
C SER A 819 -30.44 -9.68 -31.30
N LYS A 820 -29.32 -10.02 -30.66
CA LYS A 820 -28.07 -10.44 -31.29
C LYS A 820 -27.76 -11.92 -31.12
N GLY A 821 -28.68 -12.69 -30.53
CA GLY A 821 -28.48 -14.10 -30.21
C GLY A 821 -28.97 -15.03 -31.31
N PHE A 822 -28.20 -16.09 -31.57
CA PHE A 822 -28.45 -17.08 -32.62
C PHE A 822 -27.87 -18.44 -32.20
N GLY A 823 -28.33 -19.54 -32.82
CA GLY A 823 -28.07 -20.90 -32.30
C GLY A 823 -28.94 -21.10 -31.08
N ALA A 824 -30.16 -21.60 -31.31
CA ALA A 824 -31.23 -21.55 -30.33
C ALA A 824 -31.98 -22.87 -30.35
N HIS A 825 -31.80 -23.72 -29.35
CA HIS A 825 -32.60 -24.95 -29.27
C HIS A 825 -33.96 -24.64 -28.60
N ASP A 826 -35.07 -24.92 -29.30
CA ASP A 826 -36.47 -24.72 -28.86
C ASP A 826 -36.89 -23.30 -28.41
N VAL A 827 -36.26 -22.22 -28.89
CA VAL A 827 -36.61 -20.85 -28.46
C VAL A 827 -37.88 -20.32 -29.15
N ASP A 828 -38.80 -19.76 -28.35
CA ASP A 828 -39.92 -18.96 -28.87
C ASP A 828 -39.37 -17.69 -29.58
N PRO A 829 -39.66 -17.49 -30.89
CA PRO A 829 -39.16 -16.35 -31.65
C PRO A 829 -39.52 -14.98 -31.04
N GLU A 830 -40.60 -14.87 -30.25
CA GLU A 830 -40.98 -13.61 -29.59
C GLU A 830 -39.96 -13.17 -28.51
N VAL A 831 -39.21 -14.12 -27.94
CA VAL A 831 -38.21 -13.87 -26.89
C VAL A 831 -36.92 -13.25 -27.45
N LEU A 832 -36.60 -13.50 -28.72
CA LEU A 832 -35.35 -13.06 -29.35
C LEU A 832 -35.25 -11.54 -29.55
N ASN A 833 -36.35 -10.80 -29.47
CA ASN A 833 -36.34 -9.33 -29.56
C ASN A 833 -36.40 -8.63 -28.20
N THR A 834 -36.04 -9.31 -27.11
CA THR A 834 -36.13 -8.77 -25.74
C THR A 834 -34.77 -8.67 -25.06
N LYS A 835 -34.67 -7.71 -24.12
CA LYS A 835 -33.57 -7.67 -23.16
C LYS A 835 -33.99 -8.44 -21.91
N ILE A 836 -33.16 -9.38 -21.47
CA ILE A 836 -33.45 -10.23 -20.32
C ILE A 836 -32.42 -10.01 -19.21
N GLN A 837 -32.81 -10.25 -17.97
CA GLN A 837 -31.88 -10.29 -16.84
C GLN A 837 -31.36 -11.72 -16.67
N ALA A 838 -30.10 -11.96 -17.01
CA ALA A 838 -29.45 -13.26 -16.90
C ALA A 838 -28.34 -13.24 -15.86
N LYS A 839 -28.25 -14.28 -15.02
CA LYS A 839 -27.21 -14.42 -14.02
C LYS A 839 -25.89 -14.79 -14.67
N TYR A 840 -24.86 -13.97 -14.52
CA TYR A 840 -23.52 -14.38 -14.94
C TYR A 840 -23.05 -15.55 -14.07
N VAL A 841 -22.74 -16.69 -14.71
CA VAL A 841 -22.28 -17.90 -14.01
C VAL A 841 -20.77 -18.11 -14.09
N GLY A 842 -20.11 -17.45 -15.03
CA GLY A 842 -18.66 -17.48 -15.16
C GLY A 842 -18.20 -17.37 -16.60
N GLN A 843 -16.90 -17.49 -16.81
CA GLN A 843 -16.30 -17.54 -18.14
C GLN A 843 -15.66 -18.91 -18.34
N TYR A 844 -16.04 -19.60 -19.40
CA TYR A 844 -15.42 -20.86 -19.80
C TYR A 844 -14.59 -20.64 -21.07
N ARG A 845 -13.27 -20.79 -20.96
CA ARG A 845 -12.31 -20.68 -22.08
C ARG A 845 -12.48 -19.40 -22.93
N GLY A 846 -12.74 -18.28 -22.26
CA GLY A 846 -12.94 -16.97 -22.90
C GLY A 846 -14.36 -16.70 -23.41
N VAL A 847 -15.30 -17.61 -23.17
CA VAL A 847 -16.74 -17.43 -23.46
C VAL A 847 -17.48 -17.20 -22.14
N ASN A 848 -18.12 -16.05 -22.00
CA ASN A 848 -18.95 -15.68 -20.86
C ASN A 848 -20.25 -16.48 -20.91
N VAL A 849 -20.63 -17.10 -19.80
CA VAL A 849 -21.82 -17.92 -19.68
C VAL A 849 -22.79 -17.26 -18.72
N TYR A 850 -24.05 -17.19 -19.12
CA TYR A 850 -25.14 -16.60 -18.34
C TYR A 850 -26.28 -17.62 -18.18
N GLU A 851 -26.90 -17.67 -17.02
CA GLU A 851 -28.12 -18.45 -16.74
C GLU A 851 -29.34 -17.54 -16.71
N SER A 852 -30.36 -17.86 -17.50
CA SER A 852 -31.61 -17.11 -17.53
C SER A 852 -32.80 -17.93 -17.02
N SER A 853 -33.70 -17.30 -16.26
CA SER A 853 -35.01 -17.90 -15.93
C SER A 853 -35.98 -17.85 -17.11
N VAL A 854 -35.63 -17.17 -18.20
CA VAL A 854 -36.40 -17.19 -19.45
C VAL A 854 -36.19 -18.56 -20.09
N GLY A 855 -37.27 -19.31 -20.26
CA GLY A 855 -37.26 -20.61 -20.91
C GLY A 855 -37.01 -20.46 -22.41
N PHE A 856 -35.99 -21.14 -22.90
CA PHE A 856 -35.64 -21.26 -24.31
C PHE A 856 -36.24 -22.58 -24.82
N GLY A 857 -37.56 -22.78 -24.69
CA GLY A 857 -38.17 -24.10 -24.84
C GLY A 857 -39.67 -24.17 -24.59
N SER A 858 -40.40 -25.03 -25.30
CA SER A 858 -41.78 -25.40 -24.95
C SER A 858 -41.81 -26.23 -23.66
N GLY A 859 -41.72 -25.56 -22.51
CA GLY A 859 -42.09 -26.13 -21.20
C GLY A 859 -40.97 -26.53 -20.24
N SER A 860 -39.68 -26.37 -20.57
CA SER A 860 -38.57 -26.59 -19.62
C SER A 860 -37.38 -25.65 -19.82
N HIS A 861 -36.66 -25.33 -18.73
CA HIS A 861 -35.48 -24.44 -18.69
C HIS A 861 -34.23 -25.06 -19.37
N SER A 862 -34.40 -25.75 -20.49
CA SER A 862 -33.40 -26.67 -21.08
C SER A 862 -32.80 -26.21 -22.41
N GLY A 863 -33.04 -24.97 -22.86
CA GLY A 863 -32.46 -24.42 -24.09
C GLY A 863 -31.34 -23.39 -23.86
N GLY A 864 -30.62 -23.07 -24.94
CA GLY A 864 -29.45 -22.19 -24.95
C GLY A 864 -29.48 -21.24 -26.14
N LEU A 865 -28.71 -20.16 -26.04
CA LEU A 865 -28.58 -19.13 -27.06
C LEU A 865 -27.12 -18.67 -27.14
N THR A 866 -26.50 -18.75 -28.32
CA THR A 866 -25.16 -18.19 -28.55
C THR A 866 -25.21 -16.71 -28.90
N LEU A 867 -24.32 -15.93 -28.27
CA LEU A 867 -24.10 -14.50 -28.51
C LEU A 867 -22.62 -14.32 -28.91
N PRO A 868 -22.28 -14.44 -30.20
CA PRO A 868 -20.90 -14.32 -30.66
C PRO A 868 -20.27 -12.96 -30.30
N PRO A 869 -18.94 -12.89 -30.12
CA PRO A 869 -17.98 -13.98 -30.28
C PRO A 869 -17.71 -14.77 -28.99
N ASN A 870 -18.20 -14.32 -27.83
CA ASN A 870 -17.72 -14.80 -26.54
C ASN A 870 -18.83 -14.79 -25.46
N GLN A 871 -20.10 -14.93 -25.83
CA GLN A 871 -21.18 -15.00 -24.85
C GLN A 871 -22.14 -16.14 -25.20
N MET A 872 -22.70 -16.76 -24.18
CA MET A 872 -23.74 -17.78 -24.29
C MET A 872 -24.72 -17.62 -23.13
N VAL A 873 -26.01 -17.76 -23.40
CA VAL A 873 -27.07 -17.75 -22.39
C VAL A 873 -27.71 -19.12 -22.38
N VAL A 874 -27.84 -19.75 -21.21
CA VAL A 874 -28.51 -21.04 -21.05
C VAL A 874 -29.64 -20.93 -20.03
N GLY A 875 -30.58 -21.87 -20.06
CA GLY A 875 -31.64 -21.95 -19.07
C GLY A 875 -31.13 -22.16 -17.65
N LYS A 876 -31.84 -21.58 -16.67
CA LYS A 876 -31.52 -21.64 -15.23
C LYS A 876 -31.49 -23.09 -14.74
N GLY A 877 -30.37 -23.49 -14.14
CA GLY A 877 -30.19 -24.83 -13.57
C GLY A 877 -29.33 -25.77 -14.40
N ALA A 878 -28.89 -25.34 -15.59
CA ALA A 878 -27.98 -26.10 -16.46
C ALA A 878 -26.66 -26.50 -15.77
N TYR A 879 -26.27 -25.84 -14.67
CA TYR A 879 -25.05 -26.15 -13.91
C TYR A 879 -25.26 -26.46 -12.42
N SER A 880 -26.49 -26.62 -11.94
CA SER A 880 -26.73 -26.90 -10.52
C SER A 880 -26.40 -28.37 -10.17
N LEU A 881 -25.70 -28.57 -9.05
CA LEU A 881 -25.14 -29.83 -8.50
C LEU A 881 -26.17 -30.94 -8.17
N ARG A 882 -27.30 -31.06 -8.88
CA ARG A 882 -28.30 -32.13 -8.69
C ARG A 882 -28.47 -33.12 -9.85
N ASP A 883 -27.79 -32.93 -10.99
CA ASP A 883 -27.91 -33.87 -12.13
C ASP A 883 -26.70 -34.80 -12.33
N ILE A 884 -25.89 -35.01 -11.28
CA ILE A 884 -24.88 -36.09 -11.23
C ILE A 884 -25.53 -37.50 -11.19
N PHE A 885 -26.87 -37.60 -11.15
CA PHE A 885 -27.60 -38.87 -11.17
C PHE A 885 -28.72 -38.97 -12.24
N GLY A 886 -28.42 -38.67 -13.50
CA GLY A 886 -29.03 -39.44 -14.61
C GLY A 886 -30.20 -38.83 -15.40
N LYS A 887 -30.13 -37.56 -15.80
CA LYS A 887 -30.87 -37.08 -16.99
C LYS A 887 -29.90 -36.53 -18.03
N SER A 888 -29.78 -37.23 -19.15
CA SER A 888 -28.97 -36.83 -20.32
C SER A 888 -29.65 -35.66 -21.03
N GLY A 889 -29.03 -34.47 -21.06
CA GLY A 889 -29.52 -33.39 -21.91
C GLY A 889 -28.93 -31.99 -21.68
N THR A 890 -28.24 -31.72 -20.56
CA THR A 890 -27.78 -30.35 -20.24
C THR A 890 -26.34 -30.03 -20.64
N TYR A 891 -25.44 -31.03 -20.68
CA TYR A 891 -24.05 -30.82 -21.10
C TYR A 891 -23.87 -30.75 -22.62
N ASP A 892 -24.71 -31.45 -23.39
CA ASP A 892 -24.68 -31.45 -24.86
C ASP A 892 -25.08 -30.09 -25.45
N LEU A 893 -25.95 -29.37 -24.74
CA LEU A 893 -26.39 -28.03 -25.13
C LEU A 893 -25.25 -27.01 -25.01
N PHE A 894 -24.48 -27.05 -23.92
CA PHE A 894 -23.34 -26.15 -23.76
C PHE A 894 -22.27 -26.37 -24.82
N THR A 895 -21.95 -27.63 -25.11
CA THR A 895 -20.93 -27.95 -26.13
C THR A 895 -21.41 -27.59 -27.53
N HIS A 896 -22.69 -27.77 -27.83
CA HIS A 896 -23.31 -27.36 -29.09
C HIS A 896 -23.17 -25.84 -29.33
N GLU A 897 -23.63 -25.03 -28.38
CA GLU A 897 -23.58 -23.56 -28.47
C GLU A 897 -22.13 -23.02 -28.52
N TYR A 898 -21.21 -23.67 -27.82
CA TYR A 898 -19.78 -23.37 -27.94
C TYR A 898 -19.24 -23.61 -29.36
N GLY A 899 -19.86 -24.51 -30.12
CA GLY A 899 -19.53 -24.80 -31.51
C GLY A 899 -19.83 -23.64 -32.44
N HIS A 900 -20.94 -22.94 -32.22
CA HIS A 900 -21.27 -21.71 -32.96
C HIS A 900 -20.31 -20.57 -32.62
N VAL A 901 -19.85 -20.48 -31.37
CA VAL A 901 -18.75 -19.58 -31.00
C VAL A 901 -17.47 -19.91 -31.78
N LEU A 902 -17.14 -21.20 -31.95
CA LEU A 902 -16.00 -21.62 -32.75
C LEU A 902 -16.17 -21.32 -34.25
N GLN A 903 -17.38 -21.49 -34.80
CA GLN A 903 -17.69 -21.10 -36.18
C GLN A 903 -17.46 -19.60 -36.40
N ALA A 904 -18.02 -18.75 -35.53
CA ALA A 904 -17.83 -17.31 -35.60
C ALA A 904 -16.35 -16.92 -35.52
N LYS A 905 -15.57 -17.59 -34.66
CA LYS A 905 -14.11 -17.42 -34.58
C LYS A 905 -13.38 -17.89 -35.83
N LYS A 906 -13.91 -18.88 -36.56
CA LYS A 906 -13.25 -19.51 -37.72
C LYS A 906 -13.56 -18.80 -39.04
N VAL A 907 -14.80 -18.36 -39.27
CA VAL A 907 -15.20 -17.66 -40.52
C VAL A 907 -15.25 -16.13 -40.39
N GLY A 908 -15.16 -15.61 -39.17
CA GLY A 908 -15.33 -14.18 -38.87
C GLY A 908 -16.79 -13.81 -38.61
N GLU A 909 -17.02 -12.82 -37.74
CA GLU A 909 -18.36 -12.45 -37.26
C GLU A 909 -19.30 -12.03 -38.39
N ALA A 910 -18.85 -11.20 -39.34
CA ALA A 910 -19.69 -10.74 -40.45
C ALA A 910 -20.20 -11.91 -41.32
N ALA A 911 -19.31 -12.84 -41.70
CA ALA A 911 -19.70 -14.01 -42.49
C ALA A 911 -20.54 -15.02 -41.69
N PHE A 912 -20.30 -15.12 -40.38
CA PHE A 912 -21.13 -15.92 -39.49
C PHE A 912 -22.57 -15.38 -39.45
N TYR A 913 -22.78 -14.07 -39.26
CA TYR A 913 -24.12 -13.48 -39.20
C TYR A 913 -24.88 -13.61 -40.53
N ASP A 914 -24.23 -13.30 -41.66
CA ASP A 914 -24.89 -13.24 -42.97
C ASP A 914 -25.23 -14.63 -43.56
N ILE A 915 -24.46 -15.67 -43.21
CA ILE A 915 -24.55 -16.98 -43.87
C ILE A 915 -24.92 -18.10 -42.89
N ILE A 916 -24.39 -18.10 -41.67
CA ILE A 916 -24.48 -19.25 -40.74
C ILE A 916 -25.59 -19.04 -39.70
N ALA A 917 -25.64 -17.86 -39.08
CA ALA A 917 -26.58 -17.53 -38.02
C ALA A 917 -28.03 -17.54 -38.52
N THR A 918 -28.26 -16.97 -39.71
CA THR A 918 -29.61 -16.91 -40.32
C THR A 918 -30.15 -18.32 -40.63
N SER A 919 -29.31 -19.23 -41.16
CA SER A 919 -29.72 -20.62 -41.44
C SER A 919 -29.89 -21.46 -40.17
N SER A 920 -29.06 -21.22 -39.15
CA SER A 920 -29.16 -21.87 -37.84
C SER A 920 -30.48 -21.51 -37.15
N LEU A 921 -30.86 -20.24 -37.17
CA LEU A 921 -32.12 -19.76 -36.61
C LEU A 921 -33.37 -20.31 -37.34
N TYR A 922 -33.30 -20.45 -38.67
CA TYR A 922 -34.37 -21.06 -39.46
C TYR A 922 -34.52 -22.57 -39.18
N SER A 923 -33.39 -23.28 -39.01
CA SER A 923 -33.36 -24.70 -38.61
C SER A 923 -34.04 -24.94 -37.25
N ALA A 924 -33.69 -24.10 -36.26
CA ALA A 924 -34.23 -24.14 -34.91
C ALA A 924 -35.76 -23.94 -34.83
N THR A 925 -36.31 -23.11 -35.70
CA THR A 925 -37.72 -22.66 -35.61
C THR A 925 -38.70 -23.51 -36.42
N THR A 926 -38.23 -24.40 -37.30
CA THR A 926 -39.09 -25.09 -38.28
C THR A 926 -39.13 -26.62 -38.15
N ASN A 927 -38.35 -27.24 -37.25
CA ASN A 927 -38.20 -28.69 -37.20
C ASN A 927 -38.48 -29.28 -35.81
N THR A 928 -39.36 -30.27 -35.73
CA THR A 928 -39.67 -31.01 -34.51
C THR A 928 -38.51 -31.95 -34.15
N TYR A 929 -37.85 -31.73 -33.01
CA TYR A 929 -36.93 -32.56 -32.18
C TYR A 929 -35.93 -33.56 -32.82
N ASP A 930 -36.20 -34.19 -33.97
CA ASP A 930 -35.40 -35.26 -34.61
C ASP A 930 -34.62 -34.82 -35.87
N GLY A 931 -34.78 -33.57 -36.33
CA GLY A 931 -34.14 -33.06 -37.56
C GLY A 931 -33.06 -32.00 -37.38
N HIS A 932 -32.86 -31.48 -36.16
CA HIS A 932 -32.01 -30.30 -35.90
C HIS A 932 -30.52 -30.54 -36.23
N ASN A 933 -30.05 -31.78 -36.09
CA ASN A 933 -28.66 -32.18 -36.38
C ASN A 933 -28.36 -32.43 -37.88
N GLN A 934 -29.35 -32.30 -38.77
CA GLN A 934 -29.22 -32.60 -40.20
C GLN A 934 -28.82 -31.38 -41.05
N PHE A 935 -28.89 -30.17 -40.49
CA PHE A 935 -28.43 -28.96 -41.16
C PHE A 935 -26.93 -28.79 -41.04
N TRP A 936 -26.26 -28.49 -42.15
CA TRP A 936 -24.80 -28.44 -42.21
C TRP A 936 -24.17 -27.45 -41.21
N THR A 937 -24.85 -26.33 -40.90
CA THR A 937 -24.40 -25.36 -39.90
C THR A 937 -24.38 -25.95 -38.49
N GLU A 938 -25.39 -26.74 -38.15
CA GLU A 938 -25.52 -27.40 -36.85
C GLU A 938 -24.53 -28.58 -36.73
N THR A 939 -24.43 -29.40 -37.79
CA THR A 939 -23.45 -30.49 -37.86
C THR A 939 -22.02 -29.96 -37.75
N TRP A 940 -21.73 -28.82 -38.37
CA TRP A 940 -20.40 -28.22 -38.34
C TRP A 940 -20.06 -27.64 -36.96
N ALA A 941 -21.02 -27.02 -36.27
CA ALA A 941 -20.83 -26.52 -34.91
C ALA A 941 -20.48 -27.68 -33.96
N ASN A 942 -21.24 -28.78 -34.04
CA ASN A 942 -21.00 -29.99 -33.27
C ASN A 942 -19.62 -30.60 -33.54
N GLN A 943 -19.21 -30.69 -34.81
CA GLN A 943 -17.89 -31.21 -35.17
C GLN A 943 -16.76 -30.32 -34.61
N LEU A 944 -16.87 -29.00 -34.72
CA LEU A 944 -15.86 -28.08 -34.20
C LEU A 944 -15.73 -28.17 -32.68
N SER A 945 -16.84 -28.30 -31.97
CA SER A 945 -16.82 -28.56 -30.54
C SER A 945 -16.19 -29.91 -30.20
N TYR A 946 -16.58 -30.98 -30.90
CA TYR A 946 -15.99 -32.30 -30.72
C TYR A 946 -14.47 -32.27 -30.91
N ASP A 947 -13.98 -31.72 -32.01
CA ASP A 947 -12.53 -31.60 -32.30
C ASP A 947 -11.82 -30.75 -31.23
N TYR A 948 -12.47 -29.70 -30.74
CA TYR A 948 -11.90 -28.81 -29.74
C TYR A 948 -11.79 -29.45 -28.35
N PHE A 949 -12.79 -30.25 -27.96
CA PHE A 949 -12.83 -30.91 -26.66
C PHE A 949 -12.06 -32.24 -26.63
N SER A 950 -12.07 -33.01 -27.73
CA SER A 950 -11.33 -34.28 -27.85
C SER A 950 -9.81 -34.08 -27.83
N ASN A 951 -9.28 -33.04 -28.48
CA ASN A 951 -7.84 -32.77 -28.57
C ASN A 951 -7.18 -32.24 -27.26
N ARG A 952 -7.91 -32.18 -26.14
CA ARG A 952 -7.41 -31.58 -24.88
C ARG A 952 -7.51 -32.50 -23.66
N ASN A 953 -7.49 -33.82 -23.86
CA ASN A 953 -7.46 -34.85 -22.80
C ASN A 953 -8.47 -34.62 -21.66
N LEU A 954 -9.71 -34.30 -22.03
CA LEU A 954 -10.85 -34.54 -21.14
C LEU A 954 -11.45 -35.88 -21.56
N SER A 955 -11.48 -36.87 -20.66
CA SER A 955 -12.07 -38.17 -20.93
C SER A 955 -13.59 -38.03 -21.07
N PHE A 956 -14.06 -37.78 -22.28
CA PHE A 956 -15.47 -37.82 -22.67
C PHE A 956 -15.72 -39.09 -23.47
N ASN A 957 -16.22 -40.11 -22.79
CA ASN A 957 -16.79 -41.28 -23.44
C ASN A 957 -18.29 -41.31 -23.13
N LEU A 958 -19.13 -40.90 -24.09
CA LEU A 958 -20.45 -41.48 -24.28
C LEU A 958 -20.98 -41.20 -25.71
N LEU A 959 -20.70 -42.16 -26.59
CA LEU A 959 -21.51 -42.67 -27.70
C LEU A 959 -22.03 -41.73 -28.81
N ALA A 960 -21.31 -41.77 -29.93
CA ALA A 960 -21.76 -42.39 -31.17
C ALA A 960 -23.25 -42.21 -31.55
N ASN A 961 -23.55 -41.13 -32.26
CA ASN A 961 -24.32 -41.18 -33.51
C ASN A 961 -24.14 -39.87 -34.28
N ILE A 962 -23.81 -40.00 -35.57
CA ILE A 962 -23.66 -38.93 -36.58
C ILE A 962 -22.31 -38.19 -36.57
N ALA A 963 -21.22 -38.94 -36.78
CA ALA A 963 -20.11 -38.43 -37.59
C ALA A 963 -20.30 -38.98 -39.01
N LYS A 964 -21.12 -38.31 -39.84
CA LYS A 964 -21.02 -38.48 -41.28
C LYS A 964 -20.07 -37.42 -41.79
N PRO A 965 -18.95 -37.76 -42.46
CA PRO A 965 -18.13 -36.77 -43.12
C PRO A 965 -19.01 -35.96 -44.08
N LEU A 966 -18.84 -34.64 -44.10
CA LEU A 966 -19.49 -33.76 -45.08
C LEU A 966 -19.28 -34.36 -46.47
N SER A 967 -20.35 -34.88 -47.09
CA SER A 967 -20.25 -35.43 -48.44
C SER A 967 -19.84 -34.30 -49.38
N GLN A 968 -18.98 -34.59 -50.36
CA GLN A 968 -18.51 -33.65 -51.40
C GLN A 968 -19.62 -32.76 -51.98
N LYS A 969 -20.85 -33.29 -52.08
CA LYS A 969 -22.07 -32.58 -52.47
C LYS A 969 -22.34 -31.27 -51.70
N TYR A 970 -21.97 -31.16 -50.41
CA TYR A 970 -22.19 -29.95 -49.60
C TYR A 970 -21.08 -28.91 -49.76
N ILE A 971 -19.84 -29.35 -50.01
CA ILE A 971 -18.72 -28.47 -50.40
C ILE A 971 -19.01 -27.85 -51.77
N ASP A 972 -19.60 -28.62 -52.68
CA ASP A 972 -19.98 -28.14 -54.01
C ASP A 972 -21.17 -27.14 -53.96
N ILE A 973 -22.11 -27.31 -53.02
CA ILE A 973 -23.19 -26.34 -52.76
C ILE A 973 -22.61 -25.04 -52.20
N PHE A 974 -21.64 -25.11 -51.29
CA PHE A 974 -20.98 -23.93 -50.70
C PHE A 974 -20.12 -23.17 -51.73
N THR A 975 -19.43 -23.90 -52.60
CA THR A 975 -18.64 -23.32 -53.69
C THR A 975 -19.55 -22.68 -54.76
N ASN A 976 -20.69 -23.30 -55.07
CA ASN A 976 -21.71 -22.70 -55.95
C ASN A 976 -22.39 -21.47 -55.32
N TYR A 977 -22.65 -21.48 -54.01
CA TYR A 977 -23.28 -20.35 -53.31
C TYR A 977 -22.39 -19.10 -53.29
N LEU A 978 -21.08 -19.27 -53.12
CA LEU A 978 -20.09 -18.18 -53.18
C LEU A 978 -19.84 -17.68 -54.62
N SER A 979 -19.86 -18.59 -55.59
CA SER A 979 -19.80 -18.30 -57.03
C SER A 979 -20.97 -17.44 -57.52
N ILE A 980 -22.20 -17.77 -57.12
CA ILE A 980 -23.42 -17.02 -57.48
C ILE A 980 -23.43 -15.61 -56.90
N ARG A 981 -22.69 -15.35 -55.81
CA ARG A 981 -22.59 -14.03 -55.16
C ARG A 981 -21.29 -13.26 -55.45
N GLY A 982 -20.48 -13.73 -56.40
CA GLY A 982 -19.31 -12.98 -56.90
C GLY A 982 -18.08 -12.98 -55.97
N PHE A 983 -17.99 -13.90 -55.01
CA PHE A 983 -16.79 -14.05 -54.18
C PHE A 983 -15.86 -15.12 -54.77
N SER A 984 -14.65 -14.73 -55.19
CA SER A 984 -13.61 -15.67 -55.64
C SER A 984 -12.82 -16.24 -54.46
N ILE A 985 -12.72 -17.56 -54.36
CA ILE A 985 -11.85 -18.24 -53.39
C ILE A 985 -10.40 -18.15 -53.90
N PRO A 986 -9.42 -17.67 -53.10
CA PRO A 986 -8.02 -17.69 -53.48
C PRO A 986 -7.52 -19.12 -53.72
N THR A 987 -6.85 -19.34 -54.85
CA THR A 987 -6.36 -20.63 -55.37
C THR A 987 -5.24 -21.29 -54.55
N SER A 988 -4.94 -20.81 -53.35
CA SER A 988 -3.83 -21.34 -52.54
C SER A 988 -4.20 -22.49 -51.58
N TRP A 989 -5.41 -23.06 -51.69
CA TRP A 989 -5.84 -24.16 -50.80
C TRP A 989 -5.68 -25.58 -51.37
N ASN A 990 -5.08 -25.72 -52.55
CA ASN A 990 -4.98 -27.02 -53.23
C ASN A 990 -3.58 -27.64 -53.32
N THR A 991 -2.65 -27.30 -52.42
CA THR A 991 -1.40 -28.09 -52.28
C THR A 991 -0.80 -28.09 -50.87
N ILE A 992 -1.03 -29.24 -50.19
CA ILE A 992 -0.15 -29.99 -49.26
C ILE A 992 -0.03 -29.49 -47.79
N PRO A 993 -0.05 -30.37 -46.77
CA PRO A 993 -0.85 -31.57 -46.51
C PRO A 993 -1.93 -31.37 -45.43
#